data_AF-A0A9W8LES6-F1
#
_entry.id   AF-A0A9W8LES6-F1
#
_cell.length_a   1.000
_cell.length_b   1.000
_cell.length_c   1.000
_cell.angle_alpha   90.00
_cell.angle_beta   90.00
_cell.angle_gamma   90.00
#
_symmetry.space_group_name_H-M   'P 1'
#
loop_
_entity.id
_entity.type
_entity.pdbx_description
1 polymer ?
#
loop_
_entity_poly.entity_id
_entity_poly.type
_entity_poly.pdbx_seq_one_letter_code
_entity_poly.pdbx_strand_id
1 'polypeptide(L)'
;MLSVAPYDGIVFPQVNKLTIIIHYSAWREGWKHSYDGLKYDIEYNINKFIGRVKQILPGINKVVVDNRYESIHSPARPSADIQKAIVKEVRLLQQHDNSIPWYRLAAKHRLSIEALQSIYNQAEVDAQRRYQQSALVTRAAERHFDSALGQFNWEAVASELDITLIECLDLFDASNSTIQPRSLIETYGGWSKTDMVALKQFIADNYADGSTVDWKLAGTYMNVDALECQRIGLGTFKGPINEVGYRRICELRKSKLNWKDIYQHFLQYPSVTSLHARYYRFKAKLEGVTSVRLTAEWTDIERERAKDLIKQHMKSTTRSELADIIQRELPARPLSDIRTFSYRHVREFKVGRMHADQMVRLRELVDEYGEDWDRIGKELDVLPSRAQRNWFEYGGDVGNRSAWSADETRQLQHLIDSGVKAKEAAKLLRVGSLRAYYYKMAETKSVDLQQRDYALSNSPWAAADDEALLKMVNESTTSVSAKWDQASKDLGRSVIACIYRFKVLHRSRIDITDDRESLVTNEVQRQCESSSAVDWSQVSQATGLDVRECLELSLYDSGKARWQYDPDSFSQSMVDQMTGFIKEHYPAPVPVNYRAVSNYMWVSIEDCIHIHDMLQGKFKWTKADYERATVLRVQGLSFNEVARHLSPTLSRQNVSKALREYSTPKPAREPISADELDQVSRLVDEYAGKYTVDEIIDKIRTQLHLKNRRDWHSLTTSRISAHSHYQAKSRAIDYNDLASRISTGQTTVKLAAKELDVPRPIVPGVFCRFYNGHPSYHLSKDLSIHIELGCIYSGKALALLSRAPYRDCVFPLVRSVSFTSDMIIMRKGRDIYASCAHDNIAAFVQRLRQMTPRAHEFNLGVYMRVSWPENTMGHFGSLVNQILQYTSRFKNSLLDYRRPIALNFDGICNLAHIDYALDPNRELCFQLARQCVSTLQYLRLWSKAFKYERHLDISRLIRGDDGICVEYSRLQKLILDNDLTMLQRPVLGTFVAFPALRHLSIKYEYPFGDDTLFRGNAATLAYLRMRMHGSTATILRERRVFTRSSHPKLQSVAIIAAYNFVPNFFAINTDYMQFALSIGSKAAARVIYGLSCVQDISRSLQLLGEHKSIRILALNQPRLLFLDVVALIKSLPLLSDFSSDPQSWTRI
;
A
#
# COMPACT_ATOMS: atom_id res chain seq x y z
N MET A 1 -34.54 -5.76 -41.05
CA MET A 1 -34.64 -5.18 -42.41
C MET A 1 -33.47 -4.23 -42.58
N LEU A 2 -32.51 -4.53 -43.45
CA LEU A 2 -31.39 -3.65 -43.82
C LEU A 2 -31.14 -3.88 -45.32
N SER A 3 -31.24 -2.85 -46.14
CA SER A 3 -30.89 -2.89 -47.57
C SER A 3 -29.40 -2.57 -47.75
N VAL A 4 -28.68 -3.42 -48.44
CA VAL A 4 -27.30 -3.16 -48.90
C VAL A 4 -27.39 -2.91 -50.39
N ALA A 5 -26.94 -1.72 -50.83
CA ALA A 5 -26.72 -1.44 -52.25
C ALA A 5 -25.49 -2.24 -52.74
N PRO A 6 -25.51 -2.81 -53.96
CA PRO A 6 -24.46 -3.70 -54.41
C PRO A 6 -23.23 -2.91 -54.85
N TYR A 7 -22.07 -3.30 -54.33
CA TYR A 7 -20.79 -3.08 -55.01
C TYR A 7 -20.55 -4.31 -55.90
N ASP A 8 -20.62 -4.12 -57.22
CA ASP A 8 -20.18 -5.10 -58.20
C ASP A 8 -18.66 -5.28 -58.12
N GLY A 9 -18.20 -6.54 -58.20
CA GLY A 9 -16.84 -6.84 -58.68
C GLY A 9 -15.86 -7.57 -57.77
N ILE A 10 -16.27 -8.46 -56.86
CA ILE A 10 -15.35 -9.41 -56.23
C ILE A 10 -15.88 -10.85 -56.36
N VAL A 11 -15.24 -11.62 -57.26
CA VAL A 11 -15.45 -13.07 -57.41
C VAL A 11 -14.68 -13.79 -56.32
N PHE A 12 -15.39 -14.47 -55.41
CA PHE A 12 -14.76 -15.37 -54.42
C PHE A 12 -14.54 -16.78 -55.03
N PRO A 13 -13.41 -17.45 -54.77
CA PRO A 13 -13.17 -18.81 -55.24
C PRO A 13 -14.06 -19.84 -54.52
N GLN A 14 -14.41 -20.91 -55.25
CA GLN A 14 -15.42 -21.93 -54.92
C GLN A 14 -15.29 -22.54 -53.50
N VAL A 15 -16.33 -22.36 -52.67
CA VAL A 15 -16.49 -23.06 -51.38
C VAL A 15 -17.47 -24.24 -51.57
N ASN A 16 -16.94 -25.46 -51.64
CA ASN A 16 -17.73 -26.66 -51.96
C ASN A 16 -18.46 -27.30 -50.74
N LYS A 17 -18.21 -26.85 -49.51
CA LYS A 17 -18.89 -27.38 -48.31
C LYS A 17 -18.92 -26.37 -47.17
N LEU A 18 -20.11 -26.13 -46.61
CA LEU A 18 -20.33 -25.27 -45.45
C LEU A 18 -21.11 -26.08 -44.39
N THR A 19 -20.49 -26.31 -43.23
CA THR A 19 -21.13 -26.97 -42.08
C THR A 19 -21.46 -25.90 -41.04
N ILE A 20 -22.72 -25.82 -40.63
CA ILE A 20 -23.19 -24.85 -39.64
C ILE A 20 -23.76 -25.65 -38.47
N ILE A 21 -23.11 -25.57 -37.31
CA ILE A 21 -23.54 -26.23 -36.08
C ILE A 21 -24.26 -25.18 -35.23
N ILE A 22 -25.53 -25.42 -34.91
CA ILE A 22 -26.36 -24.52 -34.13
C ILE A 22 -26.69 -25.23 -32.82
N HIS A 23 -26.14 -24.75 -31.71
CA HIS A 23 -26.48 -25.25 -30.37
C HIS A 23 -27.63 -24.43 -29.78
N TYR A 24 -28.67 -25.10 -29.29
CA TYR A 24 -29.79 -24.48 -28.59
C TYR A 24 -29.87 -25.01 -27.16
N SER A 25 -29.88 -24.12 -26.17
CA SER A 25 -30.09 -24.46 -24.76
C SER A 25 -31.34 -23.74 -24.25
N ALA A 26 -32.38 -24.51 -23.90
CA ALA A 26 -33.56 -23.99 -23.21
C ALA A 26 -33.47 -24.33 -21.72
N TRP A 27 -33.55 -23.33 -20.85
CA TRP A 27 -33.81 -23.52 -19.42
C TRP A 27 -35.31 -23.39 -19.17
N ARG A 28 -35.89 -24.37 -18.47
CA ARG A 28 -37.29 -24.39 -18.04
C ARG A 28 -37.42 -23.64 -16.73
N GLU A 29 -38.25 -22.62 -16.70
CA GLU A 29 -39.20 -22.40 -15.60
C GLU A 29 -40.41 -21.59 -16.10
N GLY A 30 -41.61 -22.20 -15.98
CA GLY A 30 -42.92 -21.60 -16.25
C GLY A 30 -43.34 -21.51 -17.74
N TRP A 31 -44.63 -21.67 -18.01
CA TRP A 31 -45.30 -21.59 -19.34
C TRP A 31 -45.32 -22.90 -20.16
N LYS A 32 -46.38 -23.68 -19.93
CA LYS A 32 -46.66 -24.97 -20.57
C LYS A 32 -47.51 -24.86 -21.86
N HIS A 33 -47.69 -23.66 -22.45
CA HIS A 33 -48.65 -23.44 -23.55
C HIS A 33 -48.14 -22.74 -24.83
N SER A 34 -46.83 -22.63 -25.09
CA SER A 34 -46.33 -22.06 -26.37
C SER A 34 -45.25 -22.87 -27.08
N TYR A 35 -45.11 -24.16 -26.74
CA TYR A 35 -43.99 -24.98 -27.20
C TYR A 35 -44.02 -25.28 -28.71
N ASP A 36 -45.20 -25.38 -29.31
CA ASP A 36 -45.34 -25.69 -30.74
C ASP A 36 -45.10 -24.46 -31.65
N GLY A 37 -45.38 -23.24 -31.15
CA GLY A 37 -45.11 -22.01 -31.88
C GLY A 37 -43.61 -21.70 -31.99
N LEU A 38 -42.86 -21.94 -30.91
CA LEU A 38 -41.42 -21.69 -30.87
C LEU A 38 -40.65 -22.66 -31.79
N LYS A 39 -41.09 -23.91 -31.89
CA LYS A 39 -40.51 -24.90 -32.81
C LYS A 39 -40.72 -24.47 -34.27
N TYR A 40 -41.92 -23.98 -34.60
CA TYR A 40 -42.26 -23.53 -35.95
C TYR A 40 -41.46 -22.28 -36.37
N ASP A 41 -41.30 -21.30 -35.47
CA ASP A 41 -40.52 -20.09 -35.74
C ASP A 41 -39.02 -20.35 -35.91
N ILE A 42 -38.47 -21.31 -35.16
CA ILE A 42 -37.07 -21.69 -35.27
C ILE A 42 -36.82 -22.44 -36.59
N GLU A 43 -37.69 -23.39 -36.94
CA GLU A 43 -37.60 -24.10 -38.23
C GLU A 43 -37.80 -23.14 -39.42
N TYR A 44 -38.74 -22.19 -39.33
CA TYR A 44 -38.99 -21.17 -40.36
C TYR A 44 -37.78 -20.26 -40.58
N ASN A 45 -37.17 -19.75 -39.51
CA ASN A 45 -36.01 -18.85 -39.60
C ASN A 45 -34.74 -19.56 -40.05
N ILE A 46 -34.52 -20.82 -39.65
CA ILE A 46 -33.42 -21.66 -40.13
C ILE A 46 -33.57 -21.92 -41.65
N ASN A 47 -34.78 -22.25 -42.11
CA ASN A 47 -35.04 -22.47 -43.53
C ASN A 47 -34.89 -21.19 -44.37
N LYS A 48 -35.34 -20.03 -43.86
CA LYS A 48 -35.17 -18.72 -44.49
C LYS A 48 -33.70 -18.30 -44.58
N PHE A 49 -32.91 -18.59 -43.54
CA PHE A 49 -31.48 -18.37 -43.52
C PHE A 49 -30.75 -19.26 -44.54
N ILE A 50 -31.08 -20.56 -44.58
CA ILE A 50 -30.53 -21.51 -45.58
C ILE A 50 -30.86 -21.05 -47.01
N GLY A 51 -32.08 -20.56 -47.26
CA GLY A 51 -32.48 -20.01 -48.56
C GLY A 51 -31.65 -18.80 -48.99
N ARG A 52 -31.37 -17.86 -48.07
CA ARG A 52 -30.51 -16.70 -48.34
C ARG A 52 -29.04 -17.06 -48.56
N VAL A 53 -28.52 -18.02 -47.80
CA VAL A 53 -27.15 -18.50 -47.96
C VAL A 53 -26.97 -19.15 -49.35
N LYS A 54 -27.96 -19.92 -49.83
CA LYS A 54 -27.95 -20.49 -51.18
C LYS A 54 -28.08 -19.44 -52.30
N GLN A 55 -28.82 -18.36 -52.07
CA GLN A 55 -28.91 -17.23 -53.02
C GLN A 55 -27.60 -16.45 -53.15
N ILE A 56 -26.88 -16.26 -52.04
CA ILE A 56 -25.63 -15.49 -52.01
C ILE A 56 -24.45 -16.34 -52.52
N LEU A 57 -24.52 -17.67 -52.40
CA LEU A 57 -23.45 -18.60 -52.77
C LEU A 57 -23.97 -19.74 -53.66
N PRO A 58 -24.19 -19.52 -54.97
CA PRO A 58 -24.86 -20.46 -55.88
C PRO A 58 -24.09 -21.77 -56.20
N GLY A 59 -23.05 -22.12 -55.43
CA GLY A 59 -22.26 -23.36 -55.58
C GLY A 59 -22.33 -24.34 -54.40
N ILE A 60 -23.11 -24.06 -53.34
CA ILE A 60 -23.18 -24.93 -52.15
C ILE A 60 -24.20 -26.06 -52.35
N ASN A 61 -23.73 -27.28 -52.60
CA ASN A 61 -24.57 -28.44 -52.91
C ASN A 61 -25.18 -29.15 -51.68
N LYS A 62 -24.70 -28.90 -50.44
CA LYS A 62 -25.22 -29.57 -49.22
C LYS A 62 -24.97 -28.74 -47.95
N VAL A 63 -26.01 -28.58 -47.12
CA VAL A 63 -25.96 -27.99 -45.76
C VAL A 63 -26.45 -29.06 -44.76
N VAL A 64 -25.71 -29.33 -43.68
CA VAL A 64 -26.03 -30.36 -42.67
C VAL A 64 -26.14 -29.71 -41.29
N VAL A 65 -27.16 -30.07 -40.51
CA VAL A 65 -27.45 -29.58 -39.14
C VAL A 65 -27.56 -30.79 -38.19
N ASP A 66 -26.89 -30.76 -37.03
CA ASP A 66 -26.82 -31.86 -36.04
C ASP A 66 -27.25 -31.37 -34.63
N ASN A 67 -27.99 -32.19 -33.86
CA ASN A 67 -28.63 -31.85 -32.55
C ASN A 67 -28.57 -33.05 -31.56
N ARG A 68 -28.16 -32.88 -30.28
CA ARG A 68 -28.08 -33.96 -29.24
C ARG A 68 -28.51 -33.56 -27.81
N TYR A 69 -29.02 -34.50 -26.99
CA TYR A 69 -29.54 -34.31 -25.59
C TYR A 69 -29.43 -35.59 -24.68
N GLU A 70 -29.19 -35.47 -23.34
CA GLU A 70 -29.19 -36.58 -22.31
C GLU A 70 -29.75 -36.15 -20.90
N SER A 71 -30.26 -37.07 -20.04
CA SER A 71 -30.95 -36.82 -18.74
C SER A 71 -30.56 -37.75 -17.54
N ILE A 72 -30.85 -37.39 -16.27
CA ILE A 72 -30.58 -38.15 -15.00
C ILE A 72 -31.75 -38.06 -13.95
N HIS A 73 -32.00 -39.11 -13.12
CA HIS A 73 -33.09 -39.29 -12.09
C HIS A 73 -32.63 -39.38 -10.59
N SER A 74 -33.56 -39.41 -9.58
CA SER A 74 -33.36 -39.26 -8.09
C SER A 74 -34.14 -40.30 -7.19
N PRO A 75 -33.77 -40.61 -5.89
CA PRO A 75 -34.52 -41.51 -4.97
C PRO A 75 -35.12 -40.91 -3.63
N ALA A 76 -35.88 -41.70 -2.83
CA ALA A 76 -36.94 -41.31 -1.84
C ALA A 76 -36.63 -41.34 -0.29
N ARG A 77 -37.60 -40.90 0.57
CA ARG A 77 -37.52 -40.63 2.05
C ARG A 77 -37.82 -41.84 2.99
N PRO A 78 -37.31 -41.86 4.25
CA PRO A 78 -37.53 -42.94 5.25
C PRO A 78 -38.82 -42.79 6.11
N SER A 79 -39.24 -43.90 6.75
CA SER A 79 -40.53 -44.06 7.48
C SER A 79 -40.54 -43.55 8.94
N ALA A 80 -41.74 -43.44 9.53
CA ALA A 80 -42.01 -42.80 10.83
C ALA A 80 -41.42 -43.52 12.06
N ASP A 81 -41.31 -44.84 12.05
CA ASP A 81 -40.76 -45.61 13.19
C ASP A 81 -39.26 -45.40 13.33
N ILE A 82 -38.56 -45.23 12.21
CA ILE A 82 -37.13 -44.90 12.16
C ILE A 82 -36.91 -43.49 12.72
N GLN A 83 -37.83 -42.55 12.48
CA GLN A 83 -37.73 -41.20 13.03
C GLN A 83 -37.84 -41.19 14.57
N LYS A 84 -38.73 -42.00 15.17
CA LYS A 84 -38.85 -42.09 16.64
C LYS A 84 -37.60 -42.66 17.31
N ALA A 85 -36.97 -43.68 16.73
CA ALA A 85 -35.71 -44.24 17.24
C ALA A 85 -34.58 -43.21 17.23
N ILE A 86 -34.49 -42.44 16.14
CA ILE A 86 -33.45 -41.42 15.99
C ILE A 86 -33.64 -40.24 16.95
N VAL A 87 -34.87 -39.83 17.25
CA VAL A 87 -35.13 -38.79 18.28
C VAL A 87 -34.59 -39.23 19.65
N LYS A 88 -34.72 -40.50 20.01
CA LYS A 88 -34.21 -41.03 21.29
C LYS A 88 -32.68 -41.05 21.34
N GLU A 89 -32.04 -41.38 20.22
CA GLU A 89 -30.58 -41.40 20.07
C GLU A 89 -29.97 -39.98 20.13
N VAL A 90 -30.61 -39.01 19.47
CA VAL A 90 -30.19 -37.59 19.53
C VAL A 90 -30.25 -37.06 20.96
N ARG A 91 -31.27 -37.45 21.74
CA ARG A 91 -31.40 -37.05 23.15
C ARG A 91 -30.32 -37.67 24.04
N LEU A 92 -29.98 -38.94 23.83
CA LEU A 92 -28.89 -39.62 24.54
C LEU A 92 -27.53 -38.98 24.24
N LEU A 93 -27.29 -38.60 22.98
CA LEU A 93 -26.05 -37.94 22.57
C LEU A 93 -25.91 -36.54 23.19
N GLN A 94 -27.01 -35.80 23.33
CA GLN A 94 -26.97 -34.49 24.00
C GLN A 94 -26.75 -34.59 25.51
N GLN A 95 -27.21 -35.66 26.17
CA GLN A 95 -26.91 -35.88 27.59
C GLN A 95 -25.44 -36.21 27.85
N HIS A 96 -24.73 -36.76 26.85
CA HIS A 96 -23.31 -37.07 26.94
C HIS A 96 -22.39 -35.94 26.46
N ASP A 97 -22.87 -35.06 25.58
CA ASP A 97 -22.11 -33.92 25.07
C ASP A 97 -23.02 -32.72 24.73
N ASN A 98 -23.12 -31.80 25.70
CA ASN A 98 -23.95 -30.59 25.61
C ASN A 98 -23.45 -29.60 24.54
N SER A 99 -22.25 -29.80 23.97
CA SER A 99 -21.63 -28.87 23.02
C SER A 99 -22.15 -29.03 21.57
N ILE A 100 -22.85 -30.13 21.27
CA ILE A 100 -23.40 -30.38 19.94
C ILE A 100 -24.81 -29.79 19.84
N PRO A 101 -25.05 -28.78 18.97
CA PRO A 101 -26.37 -28.17 18.89
C PRO A 101 -27.39 -29.15 18.31
N TRP A 102 -28.52 -29.33 19.00
CA TRP A 102 -29.57 -30.31 18.65
C TRP A 102 -30.07 -30.19 17.21
N TYR A 103 -30.14 -28.98 16.67
CA TYR A 103 -30.59 -28.73 15.30
C TYR A 103 -29.64 -29.28 14.22
N ARG A 104 -28.33 -29.39 14.51
CA ARG A 104 -27.36 -30.02 13.60
C ARG A 104 -27.54 -31.53 13.56
N LEU A 105 -27.80 -32.14 14.71
CA LEU A 105 -28.15 -33.57 14.80
C LEU A 105 -29.49 -33.82 14.11
N ALA A 106 -30.47 -32.96 14.30
CA ALA A 106 -31.78 -33.10 13.69
C ALA A 106 -31.77 -32.92 12.15
N ALA A 107 -30.94 -32.01 11.63
CA ALA A 107 -30.72 -31.85 10.18
C ALA A 107 -30.00 -33.05 9.57
N LYS A 108 -29.00 -33.60 10.28
CA LYS A 108 -28.29 -34.83 9.88
C LYS A 108 -29.24 -36.02 9.75
N HIS A 109 -30.28 -36.06 10.58
CA HIS A 109 -31.22 -37.17 10.64
C HIS A 109 -32.61 -36.88 10.02
N ARG A 110 -32.81 -35.71 9.41
CA ARG A 110 -34.06 -35.28 8.73
C ARG A 110 -35.32 -35.51 9.57
N LEU A 111 -35.27 -35.12 10.85
CA LEU A 111 -36.39 -35.24 11.78
C LEU A 111 -37.60 -34.39 11.33
N SER A 112 -38.82 -34.84 11.67
CA SER A 112 -40.04 -34.08 11.37
C SER A 112 -40.13 -32.80 12.20
N ILE A 113 -40.96 -31.86 11.73
CA ILE A 113 -41.16 -30.57 12.39
C ILE A 113 -41.75 -30.75 13.80
N GLU A 114 -42.67 -31.71 14.01
CA GLU A 114 -43.22 -31.95 15.36
C GLU A 114 -42.17 -32.46 16.35
N ALA A 115 -41.22 -33.28 15.87
CA ALA A 115 -40.13 -33.79 16.71
C ALA A 115 -39.13 -32.68 17.10
N LEU A 116 -38.86 -31.74 16.19
CA LEU A 116 -38.03 -30.56 16.45
C LEU A 116 -38.67 -29.65 17.51
N GLN A 117 -39.98 -29.45 17.42
CA GLN A 117 -40.73 -28.56 18.31
C GLN A 117 -40.81 -29.10 19.74
N SER A 118 -40.93 -30.42 19.91
CA SER A 118 -40.86 -31.07 21.22
C SER A 118 -39.49 -30.94 21.90
N ILE A 119 -38.38 -31.01 21.14
CA ILE A 119 -37.02 -30.85 21.70
C ILE A 119 -36.79 -29.39 22.11
N TYR A 120 -37.24 -28.44 21.29
CA TYR A 120 -37.13 -27.02 21.59
C TYR A 120 -37.86 -26.64 22.88
N ASN A 121 -39.13 -27.03 23.02
CA ASN A 121 -39.95 -26.68 24.18
C ASN A 121 -39.36 -27.24 25.49
N GLN A 122 -38.78 -28.44 25.46
CA GLN A 122 -38.15 -29.01 26.66
C GLN A 122 -36.82 -28.31 27.00
N ALA A 123 -36.01 -27.96 26.00
CA ALA A 123 -34.77 -27.21 26.21
C ALA A 123 -35.04 -25.82 26.81
N GLU A 124 -36.15 -25.18 26.41
CA GLU A 124 -36.60 -23.91 26.97
C GLU A 124 -37.01 -24.05 28.44
N VAL A 125 -37.77 -25.10 28.79
CA VAL A 125 -38.14 -25.42 30.18
C VAL A 125 -36.90 -25.71 31.04
N ASP A 126 -35.94 -26.47 30.52
CA ASP A 126 -34.71 -26.81 31.25
C ASP A 126 -33.80 -25.58 31.44
N ALA A 127 -33.69 -24.72 30.42
CA ALA A 127 -32.98 -23.44 30.53
C ALA A 127 -33.61 -22.52 31.58
N GLN A 128 -34.95 -22.46 31.61
CA GLN A 128 -35.68 -21.63 32.58
C GLN A 128 -35.54 -22.17 34.01
N ARG A 129 -35.55 -23.49 34.18
CA ARG A 129 -35.26 -24.14 35.49
C ARG A 129 -33.84 -23.84 35.95
N ARG A 130 -32.85 -23.97 35.05
CA ARG A 130 -31.44 -23.71 35.37
C ARG A 130 -31.20 -22.24 35.72
N TYR A 131 -31.88 -21.32 35.04
CA TYR A 131 -31.85 -19.89 35.37
C TYR A 131 -32.42 -19.60 36.77
N GLN A 132 -33.55 -20.23 37.12
CA GLN A 132 -34.13 -20.10 38.46
C GLN A 132 -33.20 -20.65 39.55
N GLN A 133 -32.59 -21.82 39.32
CA GLN A 133 -31.63 -22.41 40.25
C GLN A 133 -30.36 -21.54 40.39
N SER A 134 -29.86 -20.99 39.29
CA SER A 134 -28.72 -20.07 39.30
C SER A 134 -29.01 -18.80 40.11
N ALA A 135 -30.21 -18.23 39.98
CA ALA A 135 -30.63 -17.08 40.78
C ALA A 135 -30.73 -17.41 42.28
N LEU A 136 -31.18 -18.62 42.65
CA LEU A 136 -31.22 -19.07 44.04
C LEU A 136 -29.81 -19.26 44.63
N VAL A 137 -28.92 -19.91 43.88
CA VAL A 137 -27.51 -20.09 44.25
C VAL A 137 -26.82 -18.75 44.44
N THR A 138 -27.01 -17.81 43.52
CA THR A 138 -26.37 -16.48 43.59
C THR A 138 -26.84 -15.70 44.83
N ARG A 139 -28.13 -15.71 45.14
CA ARG A 139 -28.67 -15.06 46.35
C ARG A 139 -28.25 -15.73 47.65
N ALA A 140 -28.11 -17.06 47.65
CA ALA A 140 -27.59 -17.79 48.81
C ALA A 140 -26.10 -17.52 49.00
N ALA A 141 -25.31 -17.50 47.93
CA ALA A 141 -23.89 -17.13 47.96
C ALA A 141 -23.68 -15.74 48.56
N GLU A 142 -24.43 -14.73 48.13
CA GLU A 142 -24.34 -13.38 48.69
C GLU A 142 -24.61 -13.31 50.20
N ARG A 143 -25.53 -14.14 50.71
CA ARG A 143 -25.81 -14.23 52.16
C ARG A 143 -24.70 -14.91 52.95
N HIS A 144 -23.94 -15.81 52.30
CA HIS A 144 -22.82 -16.54 52.89
C HIS A 144 -21.45 -15.99 52.47
N PHE A 145 -21.38 -14.73 52.04
CA PHE A 145 -20.12 -14.07 51.74
C PHE A 145 -19.44 -13.57 53.03
N ASP A 146 -18.23 -14.04 53.27
CA ASP A 146 -17.38 -13.53 54.33
C ASP A 146 -16.60 -12.33 53.83
N SER A 147 -17.05 -11.13 54.20
CA SER A 147 -16.40 -9.87 53.81
C SER A 147 -14.98 -9.69 54.36
N ALA A 148 -14.62 -10.36 55.47
CA ALA A 148 -13.30 -10.26 56.07
C ALA A 148 -12.26 -11.09 55.31
N LEU A 149 -12.66 -12.26 54.82
CA LEU A 149 -11.83 -13.12 53.96
C LEU A 149 -11.97 -12.77 52.47
N GLY A 150 -13.06 -12.09 52.12
CA GLY A 150 -13.46 -11.78 50.75
C GLY A 150 -13.76 -13.03 49.92
N GLN A 151 -14.24 -14.09 50.56
CA GLN A 151 -14.58 -15.39 49.97
C GLN A 151 -16.02 -15.79 50.33
N PHE A 152 -16.63 -16.63 49.51
CA PHE A 152 -17.93 -17.23 49.83
C PHE A 152 -17.74 -18.54 50.60
N ASN A 153 -18.61 -18.81 51.57
CA ASN A 153 -18.68 -20.12 52.23
C ASN A 153 -19.53 -21.08 51.39
N TRP A 154 -18.96 -21.60 50.31
CA TRP A 154 -19.68 -22.42 49.34
C TRP A 154 -20.25 -23.71 49.92
N GLU A 155 -19.62 -24.27 50.94
CA GLU A 155 -20.11 -25.44 51.66
C GLU A 155 -21.43 -25.14 52.40
N ALA A 156 -21.56 -23.95 52.99
CA ALA A 156 -22.81 -23.49 53.60
C ALA A 156 -23.90 -23.21 52.55
N VAL A 157 -23.53 -22.64 51.40
CA VAL A 157 -24.46 -22.38 50.27
C VAL A 157 -25.00 -23.70 49.71
N ALA A 158 -24.13 -24.67 49.46
CA ALA A 158 -24.48 -25.99 48.97
C ALA A 158 -25.40 -26.72 49.96
N SER A 159 -25.11 -26.64 51.26
CA SER A 159 -25.94 -27.22 52.31
C SER A 159 -27.31 -26.54 52.47
N GLU A 160 -27.40 -25.21 52.29
CA GLU A 160 -28.69 -24.48 52.37
C GLU A 160 -29.64 -24.89 51.23
N LEU A 161 -29.08 -25.16 50.04
CA LEU A 161 -29.85 -25.45 48.83
C LEU A 161 -30.00 -26.96 48.54
N ASP A 162 -29.45 -27.81 49.40
CA ASP A 162 -29.44 -29.28 49.25
C ASP A 162 -28.89 -29.75 47.89
N ILE A 163 -27.75 -29.16 47.47
CA ILE A 163 -27.04 -29.51 46.23
C ILE A 163 -25.55 -29.75 46.51
N THR A 164 -24.84 -30.36 45.56
CA THR A 164 -23.40 -30.61 45.71
C THR A 164 -22.57 -29.32 45.56
N LEU A 165 -21.37 -29.28 46.16
CA LEU A 165 -20.47 -28.13 46.04
C LEU A 165 -20.14 -27.77 44.58
N ILE A 166 -19.84 -28.77 43.73
CA ILE A 166 -19.53 -28.55 42.31
C ILE A 166 -20.74 -28.03 41.55
N GLU A 167 -21.93 -28.57 41.81
CA GLU A 167 -23.18 -28.08 41.21
C GLU A 167 -23.51 -26.65 41.65
N CYS A 168 -23.26 -26.33 42.92
CA CYS A 168 -23.37 -24.97 43.44
C CYS A 168 -22.43 -24.00 42.71
N LEU A 169 -21.15 -24.36 42.55
CA LEU A 169 -20.17 -23.52 41.86
C LEU A 169 -20.48 -23.36 40.35
N ASP A 170 -21.04 -24.38 39.70
CA ASP A 170 -21.41 -24.34 38.27
C ASP A 170 -22.70 -23.53 38.01
N LEU A 171 -23.62 -23.52 38.98
CA LEU A 171 -24.85 -22.73 38.92
C LEU A 171 -24.66 -21.26 39.33
N PHE A 172 -23.57 -20.91 40.00
CA PHE A 172 -23.31 -19.53 40.41
C PHE A 172 -23.11 -18.61 39.20
N ASP A 173 -23.89 -17.53 39.17
CA ASP A 173 -23.80 -16.50 38.12
C ASP A 173 -23.20 -15.21 38.68
N ALA A 174 -21.88 -15.08 38.51
CA ALA A 174 -21.13 -13.92 38.94
C ALA A 174 -21.64 -12.61 38.30
N SER A 175 -22.28 -12.65 37.12
CA SER A 175 -22.81 -11.45 36.47
C SER A 175 -24.04 -10.87 37.16
N ASN A 176 -24.77 -11.73 37.88
CA ASN A 176 -25.94 -11.36 38.67
C ASN A 176 -25.62 -11.19 40.17
N SER A 177 -24.35 -11.41 40.58
CA SER A 177 -23.91 -11.11 41.93
C SER A 177 -23.48 -9.65 42.06
N THR A 178 -23.88 -9.02 43.16
CA THR A 178 -23.42 -7.71 43.62
C THR A 178 -21.99 -7.74 44.16
N ILE A 179 -21.46 -8.94 44.44
CA ILE A 179 -20.14 -9.15 45.03
C ILE A 179 -19.12 -9.37 43.93
N GLN A 180 -18.20 -8.42 43.79
CA GLN A 180 -17.17 -8.46 42.77
C GLN A 180 -16.06 -9.47 43.13
N PRO A 181 -15.48 -10.16 42.13
CA PRO A 181 -14.28 -10.97 42.33
C PRO A 181 -13.13 -10.14 42.89
N ARG A 182 -12.36 -10.72 43.81
CA ARG A 182 -11.14 -10.08 44.31
C ARG A 182 -10.10 -9.99 43.18
N SER A 183 -9.57 -8.79 42.96
CA SER A 183 -8.42 -8.59 42.06
C SER A 183 -7.14 -8.58 42.89
N LEU A 184 -6.31 -9.63 42.76
CA LEU A 184 -5.04 -9.74 43.50
C LEU A 184 -3.83 -9.31 42.64
N ILE A 185 -4.10 -8.67 41.48
CA ILE A 185 -3.11 -8.38 40.43
C ILE A 185 -2.12 -7.26 40.81
N GLU A 186 -2.49 -6.32 41.67
CA GLU A 186 -1.68 -5.11 41.90
C GLU A 186 -0.43 -5.34 42.76
N THR A 187 -0.33 -6.47 43.47
CA THR A 187 0.93 -6.87 44.13
C THR A 187 1.12 -8.37 44.03
N TYR A 188 2.32 -8.82 43.66
CA TYR A 188 2.74 -10.23 43.71
C TYR A 188 2.67 -10.86 45.13
N GLY A 189 2.12 -10.16 46.13
CA GLY A 189 1.91 -10.57 47.51
C GLY A 189 0.45 -10.57 48.00
N GLY A 190 -0.55 -10.40 47.11
CA GLY A 190 -1.97 -10.38 47.50
C GLY A 190 -2.56 -11.75 47.91
N TRP A 191 -1.91 -12.87 47.55
CA TRP A 191 -2.34 -14.20 47.97
C TRP A 191 -1.81 -14.52 49.36
N SER A 192 -2.71 -14.66 50.33
CA SER A 192 -2.32 -15.10 51.68
C SER A 192 -1.91 -16.58 51.67
N LYS A 193 -1.16 -17.00 52.70
CA LYS A 193 -0.87 -18.44 52.90
C LYS A 193 -2.17 -19.25 53.03
N THR A 194 -3.22 -18.67 53.60
CA THR A 194 -4.53 -19.29 53.75
C THR A 194 -5.21 -19.50 52.40
N ASP A 195 -5.18 -18.50 51.51
CA ASP A 195 -5.72 -18.63 50.14
C ASP A 195 -5.00 -19.75 49.36
N MET A 196 -3.67 -19.82 49.52
CA MET A 196 -2.84 -20.85 48.87
C MET A 196 -3.13 -22.26 49.39
N VAL A 197 -3.48 -22.41 50.66
CA VAL A 197 -3.87 -23.69 51.26
C VAL A 197 -5.28 -24.08 50.81
N ALA A 198 -6.24 -23.14 50.85
CA ALA A 198 -7.61 -23.36 50.39
C ALA A 198 -7.67 -23.79 48.91
N LEU A 199 -6.95 -23.09 48.02
CA LEU A 199 -6.89 -23.47 46.60
C LEU A 199 -6.25 -24.85 46.39
N LYS A 200 -5.21 -25.20 47.16
CA LYS A 200 -4.58 -26.52 47.09
C LYS A 200 -5.51 -27.63 47.56
N GLN A 201 -6.20 -27.39 48.66
CA GLN A 201 -7.14 -28.34 49.24
C GLN A 201 -8.32 -28.56 48.29
N PHE A 202 -8.93 -27.49 47.77
CA PHE A 202 -9.99 -27.57 46.77
C PHE A 202 -9.57 -28.37 45.53
N ILE A 203 -8.36 -28.13 45.00
CA ILE A 203 -7.85 -28.88 43.84
C ILE A 203 -7.61 -30.36 44.17
N ALA A 204 -7.06 -30.65 45.36
CA ALA A 204 -6.80 -32.01 45.80
C ALA A 204 -8.11 -32.80 46.00
N ASP A 205 -9.13 -32.17 46.60
CA ASP A 205 -10.39 -32.84 46.94
C ASP A 205 -11.29 -33.08 45.72
N ASN A 206 -11.15 -32.27 44.67
CA ASN A 206 -12.06 -32.29 43.52
C ASN A 206 -11.41 -32.71 42.18
N TYR A 207 -10.08 -32.77 42.09
CA TYR A 207 -9.36 -33.05 40.82
C TYR A 207 -8.16 -34.02 40.98
N ALA A 208 -8.22 -34.95 41.94
CA ALA A 208 -7.12 -35.87 42.28
C ALA A 208 -6.67 -36.80 41.14
N ASP A 209 -7.52 -37.05 40.13
CA ASP A 209 -7.36 -38.16 39.18
C ASP A 209 -6.65 -37.77 37.87
N GLY A 210 -6.05 -36.57 37.81
CA GLY A 210 -5.39 -36.07 36.60
C GLY A 210 -6.36 -35.56 35.52
N SER A 211 -7.61 -35.29 35.89
CA SER A 211 -8.52 -34.48 35.07
C SER A 211 -7.97 -33.05 34.94
N THR A 212 -8.27 -32.39 33.82
CA THR A 212 -7.95 -30.97 33.66
C THR A 212 -8.68 -30.18 34.74
N VAL A 213 -7.91 -29.58 35.67
CA VAL A 213 -8.46 -28.69 36.69
C VAL A 213 -9.35 -27.66 36.02
N ASP A 214 -10.62 -27.60 36.44
CA ASP A 214 -11.53 -26.55 35.98
C ASP A 214 -11.24 -25.27 36.76
N TRP A 215 -10.37 -24.46 36.19
CA TRP A 215 -9.95 -23.20 36.78
C TRP A 215 -11.09 -22.19 36.92
N LYS A 216 -12.21 -22.37 36.20
CA LYS A 216 -13.41 -21.55 36.37
C LYS A 216 -14.05 -21.86 37.72
N LEU A 217 -14.26 -23.13 38.04
CA LEU A 217 -14.80 -23.56 39.34
C LEU A 217 -13.84 -23.20 40.49
N ALA A 218 -12.53 -23.36 40.30
CA ALA A 218 -11.55 -22.92 41.29
C ALA A 218 -11.52 -21.38 41.47
N GLY A 219 -11.74 -20.62 40.40
CA GLY A 219 -11.88 -19.16 40.45
C GLY A 219 -13.13 -18.73 41.23
N THR A 220 -14.28 -19.35 40.92
CA THR A 220 -15.53 -19.15 41.67
C THR A 220 -15.37 -19.50 43.14
N TYR A 221 -14.76 -20.66 43.44
CA TYR A 221 -14.50 -21.11 44.81
C TYR A 221 -13.70 -20.06 45.61
N MET A 222 -12.62 -19.56 45.03
CA MET A 222 -11.71 -18.59 45.66
C MET A 222 -12.18 -17.13 45.60
N ASN A 223 -13.31 -16.86 44.94
CA ASN A 223 -13.79 -15.52 44.57
C ASN A 223 -12.70 -14.65 43.90
N VAL A 224 -11.99 -15.21 42.93
CA VAL A 224 -10.95 -14.54 42.13
C VAL A 224 -11.08 -14.93 40.67
N ASP A 225 -10.45 -14.19 39.77
CA ASP A 225 -10.43 -14.53 38.36
C ASP A 225 -9.80 -15.92 38.10
N ALA A 226 -10.42 -16.69 37.21
CA ALA A 226 -9.98 -18.05 36.87
C ALA A 226 -8.53 -18.09 36.37
N LEU A 227 -8.07 -17.07 35.63
CA LEU A 227 -6.69 -16.97 35.16
C LEU A 227 -5.73 -16.64 36.30
N GLU A 228 -6.19 -15.96 37.34
CA GLU A 228 -5.40 -15.70 38.54
C GLU A 228 -5.19 -17.00 39.35
N CYS A 229 -6.27 -17.76 39.57
CA CYS A 229 -6.22 -19.14 40.11
C CYS A 229 -5.32 -20.05 39.27
N GLN A 230 -5.43 -19.99 37.93
CA GLN A 230 -4.60 -20.79 37.03
C GLN A 230 -3.12 -20.35 37.09
N ARG A 231 -2.82 -19.06 37.13
CA ARG A 231 -1.44 -18.56 37.18
C ARG A 231 -0.74 -18.97 38.46
N ILE A 232 -1.44 -18.85 39.59
CA ILE A 232 -0.96 -19.25 40.90
C ILE A 232 -0.91 -20.77 41.00
N GLY A 233 -1.94 -21.48 40.57
CA GLY A 233 -1.96 -22.93 40.47
C GLY A 233 -0.82 -23.47 39.62
N LEU A 234 -0.73 -23.09 38.34
CA LEU A 234 0.35 -23.49 37.44
C LEU A 234 1.73 -23.03 37.92
N GLY A 235 1.83 -21.95 38.70
CA GLY A 235 3.05 -21.48 39.34
C GLY A 235 3.50 -22.37 40.50
N THR A 236 2.54 -22.84 41.29
CA THR A 236 2.74 -23.51 42.58
C THR A 236 2.73 -25.04 42.46
N PHE A 237 2.05 -25.60 41.45
CA PHE A 237 1.99 -27.04 41.14
C PHE A 237 3.10 -27.51 40.16
N LYS A 238 4.16 -26.71 39.95
CA LYS A 238 5.32 -27.07 39.11
C LYS A 238 6.21 -28.13 39.77
N GLY A 239 5.73 -29.35 39.92
CA GLY A 239 6.58 -30.48 40.30
C GLY A 239 7.76 -30.64 39.32
N PRO A 240 8.99 -30.93 39.80
CA PRO A 240 10.07 -31.42 38.93
C PRO A 240 9.65 -32.74 38.27
N ILE A 241 10.24 -33.08 37.10
CA ILE A 241 10.14 -34.46 36.58
C ILE A 241 10.67 -35.37 37.69
N ASN A 242 9.82 -36.25 38.21
CA ASN A 242 10.24 -37.25 39.17
C ASN A 242 10.88 -38.44 38.46
N GLU A 243 11.47 -39.36 39.22
CA GLU A 243 12.21 -40.48 38.64
C GLU A 243 11.32 -41.39 37.78
N VAL A 244 10.05 -41.58 38.18
CA VAL A 244 9.05 -42.34 37.42
C VAL A 244 8.79 -41.70 36.06
N GLY A 245 8.54 -40.38 36.03
CA GLY A 245 8.36 -39.64 34.78
C GLY A 245 9.60 -39.68 33.88
N TYR A 246 10.81 -39.60 34.47
CA TYR A 246 12.06 -39.71 33.72
C TYR A 246 12.25 -41.09 33.07
N ARG A 247 12.02 -42.18 33.82
CA ARG A 247 12.13 -43.54 33.29
C ARG A 247 11.14 -43.76 32.15
N ARG A 248 9.89 -43.31 32.32
CA ARG A 248 8.86 -43.44 31.30
C ARG A 248 9.18 -42.66 30.02
N ILE A 249 9.76 -41.46 30.13
CA ILE A 249 10.26 -40.72 28.96
C ILE A 249 11.40 -41.50 28.27
N CYS A 250 12.31 -42.10 29.04
CA CYS A 250 13.40 -42.92 28.47
C CYS A 250 12.89 -44.16 27.71
N GLU A 251 11.88 -44.85 28.24
CA GLU A 251 11.21 -45.97 27.55
C GLU A 251 10.61 -45.53 26.22
N LEU A 252 9.85 -44.45 26.21
CA LEU A 252 9.25 -43.94 24.97
C LEU A 252 10.31 -43.49 23.96
N ARG A 253 11.44 -42.93 24.42
CA ARG A 253 12.59 -42.62 23.55
C ARG A 253 13.25 -43.88 22.99
N LYS A 254 13.36 -44.97 23.77
CA LYS A 254 13.87 -46.28 23.30
C LYS A 254 12.96 -46.89 22.23
N SER A 255 11.65 -46.69 22.35
CA SER A 255 10.65 -47.07 21.33
C SER A 255 10.65 -46.17 20.08
N LYS A 256 11.66 -45.30 19.92
CA LYS A 256 11.85 -44.38 18.79
C LYS A 256 10.77 -43.31 18.62
N LEU A 257 9.97 -43.01 19.64
CA LEU A 257 9.04 -41.89 19.58
C LEU A 257 9.81 -40.56 19.58
N ASN A 258 9.36 -39.63 18.74
CA ASN A 258 9.91 -38.27 18.70
C ASN A 258 9.35 -37.46 19.89
N TRP A 259 9.96 -36.31 20.19
CA TRP A 259 9.57 -35.49 21.35
C TRP A 259 8.13 -34.96 21.29
N LYS A 260 7.55 -34.82 20.09
CA LYS A 260 6.16 -34.39 19.92
C LYS A 260 5.18 -35.47 20.33
N ASP A 261 5.50 -36.73 20.06
CA ASP A 261 4.65 -37.86 20.42
C ASP A 261 4.79 -38.20 21.91
N ILE A 262 6.00 -38.10 22.46
CA ILE A 262 6.24 -38.28 23.90
C ILE A 262 5.47 -37.26 24.72
N TYR A 263 5.37 -36.02 24.24
CA TYR A 263 4.62 -34.97 24.92
C TYR A 263 3.14 -35.31 25.11
N GLN A 264 2.53 -36.11 24.23
CA GLN A 264 1.13 -36.53 24.38
C GLN A 264 0.92 -37.39 25.63
N HIS A 265 1.97 -37.99 26.18
CA HIS A 265 1.92 -38.75 27.44
C HIS A 265 2.26 -37.91 28.68
N PHE A 266 2.62 -36.64 28.49
CA PHE A 266 3.11 -35.74 29.53
C PHE A 266 2.51 -34.33 29.41
N LEU A 267 1.19 -34.27 29.24
CA LEU A 267 0.43 -33.03 29.01
C LEU A 267 0.43 -32.07 30.23
N GLN A 268 0.82 -32.55 31.41
CA GLN A 268 1.03 -31.69 32.59
C GLN A 268 2.20 -30.70 32.40
N TYR A 269 3.02 -30.86 31.36
CA TYR A 269 4.01 -29.86 30.96
C TYR A 269 3.45 -28.99 29.83
N PRO A 270 3.73 -27.67 29.81
CA PRO A 270 3.05 -26.73 28.90
C PRO A 270 3.53 -26.76 27.45
N SER A 271 4.61 -27.48 27.15
CA SER A 271 5.09 -27.65 25.76
C SER A 271 6.12 -28.77 25.65
N VAL A 272 6.28 -29.26 24.43
CA VAL A 272 7.36 -30.17 24.02
C VAL A 272 8.74 -29.63 24.47
N THR A 273 8.98 -28.32 24.30
CA THR A 273 10.24 -27.67 24.70
C THR A 273 10.42 -27.64 26.22
N SER A 274 9.33 -27.45 26.99
CA SER A 274 9.38 -27.47 28.46
C SER A 274 9.67 -28.86 29.00
N LEU A 275 8.98 -29.88 28.47
CA LEU A 275 9.22 -31.29 28.78
C LEU A 275 10.65 -31.69 28.44
N HIS A 276 11.11 -31.33 27.25
CA HIS A 276 12.47 -31.55 26.77
C HIS A 276 13.51 -30.91 27.70
N ALA A 277 13.39 -29.61 27.98
CA ALA A 277 14.32 -28.91 28.86
C ALA A 277 14.35 -29.48 30.28
N ARG A 278 13.19 -29.85 30.85
CA ARG A 278 13.12 -30.47 32.18
C ARG A 278 13.70 -31.87 32.21
N TYR A 279 13.47 -32.66 31.16
CA TYR A 279 14.07 -34.00 31.01
C TYR A 279 15.60 -33.91 31.03
N TYR A 280 16.18 -33.00 30.23
CA TYR A 280 17.63 -32.85 30.18
C TYR A 280 18.22 -32.26 31.47
N ARG A 281 17.50 -31.39 32.17
CA ARG A 281 17.92 -30.94 33.52
C ARG A 281 17.89 -32.06 34.54
N PHE A 282 16.86 -32.90 34.55
CA PHE A 282 16.76 -34.03 35.47
C PHE A 282 17.80 -35.11 35.15
N LYS A 283 18.04 -35.37 33.85
CA LYS A 283 19.11 -36.23 33.36
C LYS A 283 20.49 -35.74 33.83
N ALA A 284 20.81 -34.47 33.62
CA ALA A 284 22.07 -33.86 34.07
C ALA A 284 22.24 -33.97 35.60
N LYS A 285 21.15 -33.83 36.36
CA LYS A 285 21.14 -34.03 37.82
C LYS A 285 21.45 -35.48 38.22
N LEU A 286 20.88 -36.48 37.52
CA LEU A 286 21.18 -37.90 37.76
C LEU A 286 22.61 -38.27 37.35
N GLU A 287 23.14 -37.64 36.31
CA GLU A 287 24.50 -37.88 35.78
C GLU A 287 25.59 -37.12 36.58
N GLY A 288 25.23 -36.43 37.67
CA GLY A 288 26.17 -35.66 38.48
C GLY A 288 26.74 -34.42 37.78
N VAL A 289 26.17 -34.03 36.64
CA VAL A 289 26.60 -32.86 35.87
C VAL A 289 25.91 -31.63 36.45
N THR A 290 26.56 -30.98 37.41
CA THR A 290 26.17 -29.65 37.90
C THR A 290 25.98 -28.71 36.71
N SER A 291 24.79 -28.14 36.57
CA SER A 291 24.34 -27.46 35.36
C SER A 291 25.27 -26.33 34.91
N VAL A 292 26.15 -26.61 33.94
CA VAL A 292 26.77 -25.57 33.13
C VAL A 292 25.67 -25.04 32.21
N ARG A 293 25.31 -23.76 32.39
CA ARG A 293 24.22 -23.08 31.67
C ARG A 293 24.36 -23.27 30.16
N LEU A 294 23.31 -23.79 29.52
CA LEU A 294 23.06 -23.80 28.06
C LEU A 294 22.95 -22.39 27.42
N THR A 295 23.38 -21.34 28.12
CA THR A 295 23.42 -19.94 27.68
C THR A 295 24.80 -19.32 27.83
N ALA A 296 25.87 -20.12 27.99
CA ALA A 296 27.22 -19.55 27.90
C ALA A 296 27.32 -18.84 26.55
N GLU A 297 27.42 -17.52 26.54
CA GLU A 297 27.68 -16.78 25.31
C GLU A 297 28.97 -17.32 24.69
N TRP A 298 29.07 -17.33 23.36
CA TRP A 298 30.34 -17.64 22.73
C TRP A 298 31.38 -16.67 23.27
N THR A 299 32.40 -17.18 23.96
CA THR A 299 33.50 -16.34 24.41
C THR A 299 34.22 -15.79 23.18
N ASP A 300 34.87 -14.64 23.32
CA ASP A 300 35.60 -14.04 22.20
C ASP A 300 36.69 -14.99 21.67
N ILE A 301 37.31 -15.79 22.55
CA ILE A 301 38.28 -16.83 22.19
C ILE A 301 37.63 -17.92 21.34
N GLU A 302 36.48 -18.46 21.75
CA GLU A 302 35.76 -19.48 20.98
C GLU A 302 35.25 -18.93 19.64
N ARG A 303 34.81 -17.65 19.59
CA ARG A 303 34.37 -17.00 18.35
C ARG A 303 35.51 -16.84 17.37
N GLU A 304 36.64 -16.29 17.82
CA GLU A 304 37.79 -16.08 16.95
C GLU A 304 38.38 -17.43 16.52
N ARG A 305 38.47 -18.42 17.43
CA ARG A 305 38.92 -19.77 17.08
C ARG A 305 38.01 -20.43 16.03
N ALA A 306 36.69 -20.34 16.19
CA ALA A 306 35.76 -20.87 15.20
C ALA A 306 35.84 -20.14 13.86
N LYS A 307 36.05 -18.81 13.85
CA LYS A 307 36.30 -18.04 12.61
C LYS A 307 37.60 -18.44 11.94
N ASP A 308 38.66 -18.68 12.71
CA ASP A 308 39.95 -19.14 12.20
C ASP A 308 39.82 -20.53 11.58
N LEU A 309 39.13 -21.45 12.25
CA LEU A 309 38.83 -22.79 11.71
C LEU A 309 37.97 -22.71 10.44
N ILE A 310 36.98 -21.80 10.40
CA ILE A 310 36.22 -21.52 9.18
C ILE A 310 37.16 -21.04 8.08
N LYS A 311 38.02 -20.05 8.35
CA LYS A 311 38.96 -19.49 7.37
C LYS A 311 39.98 -20.52 6.87
N GLN A 312 40.46 -21.38 7.75
CA GLN A 312 41.46 -22.42 7.46
C GLN A 312 40.87 -23.57 6.64
N HIS A 313 39.64 -24.01 6.94
CA HIS A 313 39.07 -25.24 6.38
C HIS A 313 37.94 -25.02 5.37
N MET A 314 37.39 -23.80 5.23
CA MET A 314 36.27 -23.56 4.30
C MET A 314 36.61 -23.83 2.82
N LYS A 315 37.90 -23.87 2.48
CA LYS A 315 38.38 -24.12 1.11
C LYS A 315 38.49 -25.60 0.77
N SER A 316 38.60 -26.48 1.77
CA SER A 316 38.92 -27.90 1.58
C SER A 316 37.88 -28.87 2.15
N THR A 317 36.79 -28.37 2.76
CA THR A 317 35.79 -29.21 3.43
C THR A 317 34.36 -28.78 3.12
N THR A 318 33.43 -29.74 3.13
CA THR A 318 32.00 -29.48 3.03
C THR A 318 31.49 -28.79 4.30
N ARG A 319 30.29 -28.20 4.24
CA ARG A 319 29.71 -27.50 5.41
C ARG A 319 29.46 -28.42 6.60
N SER A 320 29.16 -29.69 6.37
CA SER A 320 28.96 -30.66 7.45
C SER A 320 30.29 -30.96 8.12
N GLU A 321 31.31 -31.29 7.31
CA GLU A 321 32.66 -31.56 7.80
C GLU A 321 33.27 -30.36 8.53
N LEU A 322 33.00 -29.15 8.07
CA LEU A 322 33.44 -27.92 8.75
C LEU A 322 32.80 -27.78 10.13
N ALA A 323 31.50 -28.08 10.27
CA ALA A 323 30.84 -28.09 11.56
C ALA A 323 31.41 -29.19 12.49
N ASP A 324 31.78 -30.35 11.94
CA ASP A 324 32.37 -31.45 12.69
C ASP A 324 33.84 -31.17 13.09
N ILE A 325 34.59 -30.40 12.31
CA ILE A 325 35.93 -29.89 12.66
C ILE A 325 35.82 -28.89 13.81
N ILE A 326 34.91 -27.92 13.72
CA ILE A 326 34.69 -26.93 14.79
C ILE A 326 34.16 -27.62 16.05
N GLN A 327 33.33 -28.67 15.92
CA GLN A 327 32.83 -29.45 17.05
C GLN A 327 33.92 -30.25 17.78
N ARG A 328 34.91 -30.76 17.04
CA ARG A 328 36.06 -31.45 17.64
C ARG A 328 36.95 -30.49 18.42
N GLU A 329 37.16 -29.28 17.91
CA GLU A 329 37.97 -28.25 18.56
C GLU A 329 37.23 -27.53 19.70
N LEU A 330 35.90 -27.43 19.62
CA LEU A 330 35.05 -26.80 20.62
C LEU A 330 34.02 -27.80 21.17
N PRO A 331 34.44 -28.89 21.85
CA PRO A 331 33.55 -29.98 22.25
C PRO A 331 32.50 -29.56 23.28
N ALA A 332 32.77 -28.50 24.05
CA ALA A 332 31.84 -27.91 25.00
C ALA A 332 30.63 -27.22 24.33
N ARG A 333 30.71 -26.93 23.03
CA ARG A 333 29.64 -26.26 22.27
C ARG A 333 28.72 -27.29 21.62
N PRO A 334 27.38 -27.11 21.65
CA PRO A 334 26.46 -28.00 20.96
C PRO A 334 26.60 -27.88 19.43
N LEU A 335 26.52 -29.01 18.72
CA LEU A 335 26.66 -29.07 17.25
C LEU A 335 25.66 -28.19 16.51
N SER A 336 24.45 -28.05 17.06
CA SER A 336 23.42 -27.15 16.52
C SER A 336 23.84 -25.67 16.56
N ASP A 337 24.54 -25.26 17.63
CA ASP A 337 25.02 -23.90 17.81
C ASP A 337 26.22 -23.62 16.90
N ILE A 338 27.13 -24.59 16.78
CA ILE A 338 28.26 -24.56 15.84
C ILE A 338 27.80 -24.48 14.38
N ARG A 339 26.78 -25.25 13.98
CA ARG A 339 26.19 -25.19 12.63
C ARG A 339 25.59 -23.81 12.33
N THR A 340 24.93 -23.21 13.32
CA THR A 340 24.34 -21.88 13.17
C THR A 340 25.43 -20.79 13.08
N PHE A 341 26.46 -20.89 13.91
CA PHE A 341 27.60 -19.97 13.92
C PHE A 341 28.39 -20.04 12.61
N SER A 342 28.70 -21.25 12.14
CA SER A 342 29.42 -21.46 10.89
C SER A 342 28.61 -20.98 9.68
N TYR A 343 27.30 -21.23 9.62
CA TYR A 343 26.44 -20.73 8.53
C TYR A 343 26.48 -19.20 8.40
N ARG A 344 26.40 -18.47 9.52
CA ARG A 344 26.40 -17.00 9.52
C ARG A 344 27.72 -16.43 9.04
N HIS A 345 28.84 -16.92 9.56
CA HIS A 345 30.15 -16.36 9.27
C HIS A 345 30.69 -16.81 7.91
N VAL A 346 30.34 -18.01 7.44
CA VAL A 346 30.61 -18.44 6.06
C VAL A 346 29.93 -17.51 5.04
N ARG A 347 28.82 -16.85 5.40
CA ARG A 347 28.12 -15.88 4.54
C ARG A 347 28.86 -14.54 4.42
N GLU A 348 29.55 -14.12 5.48
CA GLU A 348 30.36 -12.88 5.48
C GLU A 348 31.54 -12.97 4.50
N PHE A 349 32.07 -14.18 4.26
CA PHE A 349 33.08 -14.44 3.23
C PHE A 349 32.50 -14.64 1.81
N LYS A 350 31.16 -14.65 1.61
CA LYS A 350 30.53 -15.13 0.36
C LYS A 350 29.75 -14.12 -0.48
N VAL A 351 29.64 -12.83 -0.11
CA VAL A 351 28.68 -11.90 -0.80
C VAL A 351 29.32 -10.79 -1.67
N GLY A 352 30.65 -10.67 -1.80
CA GLY A 352 31.25 -9.70 -2.75
C GLY A 352 31.20 -10.17 -4.22
N ARG A 353 30.76 -9.35 -5.20
CA ARG A 353 30.92 -9.68 -6.63
C ARG A 353 32.40 -10.02 -6.94
N MET A 354 32.66 -11.00 -7.82
CA MET A 354 34.05 -11.23 -8.27
C MET A 354 34.56 -9.96 -8.93
N HIS A 355 35.77 -9.54 -8.58
CA HIS A 355 36.40 -8.38 -9.20
C HIS A 355 36.73 -8.67 -10.68
N ALA A 356 36.91 -7.62 -11.48
CA ALA A 356 37.09 -7.76 -12.94
C ALA A 356 38.32 -8.63 -13.30
N ASP A 357 39.39 -8.47 -12.53
CA ASP A 357 40.62 -9.25 -12.52
C ASP A 357 40.39 -10.74 -12.22
N GLN A 358 39.55 -11.06 -11.22
CA GLN A 358 39.17 -12.45 -10.95
C GLN A 358 38.30 -13.05 -12.07
N MET A 359 37.50 -12.22 -12.76
CA MET A 359 36.71 -12.65 -13.91
C MET A 359 37.57 -12.90 -15.16
N VAL A 360 38.68 -12.19 -15.33
CA VAL A 360 39.70 -12.49 -16.35
C VAL A 360 40.40 -13.80 -16.00
N ARG A 361 40.84 -13.97 -14.75
CA ARG A 361 41.48 -15.21 -14.31
C ARG A 361 40.55 -16.43 -14.40
N LEU A 362 39.25 -16.25 -14.14
CA LEU A 362 38.25 -17.30 -14.32
C LEU A 362 38.15 -17.78 -15.77
N ARG A 363 38.31 -16.88 -16.74
CA ARG A 363 38.39 -17.25 -18.16
C ARG A 363 39.60 -18.08 -18.47
N GLU A 364 40.79 -17.60 -18.10
CA GLU A 364 42.04 -18.33 -18.31
C GLU A 364 41.99 -19.75 -17.72
N LEU A 365 41.43 -19.88 -16.51
CA LEU A 365 41.33 -21.17 -15.82
C LEU A 365 40.28 -22.11 -16.44
N VAL A 366 39.20 -21.58 -17.01
CA VAL A 366 38.24 -22.40 -17.77
C VAL A 366 38.83 -22.82 -19.11
N ASP A 367 39.64 -21.98 -19.76
CA ASP A 367 40.37 -22.34 -20.98
C ASP A 367 41.46 -23.40 -20.69
N GLU A 368 42.15 -23.29 -19.57
CA GLU A 368 43.22 -24.21 -19.15
C GLU A 368 42.67 -25.56 -18.64
N TYR A 369 41.58 -25.56 -17.87
CA TYR A 369 41.08 -26.74 -17.14
C TYR A 369 39.69 -27.23 -17.58
N GLY A 370 39.04 -26.59 -18.55
CA GLY A 370 37.65 -26.88 -18.92
C GLY A 370 36.64 -26.47 -17.84
N GLU A 371 35.43 -27.04 -17.84
CA GLU A 371 34.41 -26.76 -16.80
C GLU A 371 34.68 -27.52 -15.47
N ASP A 372 35.95 -27.72 -15.07
CA ASP A 372 36.34 -28.33 -13.79
C ASP A 372 36.24 -27.30 -12.66
N TRP A 373 35.00 -27.06 -12.22
CA TRP A 373 34.68 -26.03 -11.24
C TRP A 373 35.34 -26.24 -9.88
N ASP A 374 35.66 -27.47 -9.51
CA ASP A 374 36.33 -27.78 -8.25
C ASP A 374 37.77 -27.28 -8.26
N ARG A 375 38.48 -27.56 -9.36
CA ARG A 375 39.84 -27.07 -9.58
C ARG A 375 39.88 -25.55 -9.78
N ILE A 376 38.98 -25.01 -10.60
CA ILE A 376 38.88 -23.57 -10.87
C ILE A 376 38.50 -22.77 -9.61
N GLY A 377 37.57 -23.29 -8.82
CA GLY A 377 37.20 -22.68 -7.54
C GLY A 377 38.40 -22.60 -6.59
N LYS A 378 39.22 -23.65 -6.54
CA LYS A 378 40.44 -23.68 -5.75
C LYS A 378 41.47 -22.62 -6.19
N GLU A 379 41.68 -22.47 -7.49
CA GLU A 379 42.62 -21.50 -8.09
C GLU A 379 42.17 -20.04 -7.91
N LEU A 380 40.87 -19.77 -8.01
CA LEU A 380 40.30 -18.41 -7.85
C LEU A 380 40.00 -18.02 -6.40
N ASP A 381 40.22 -18.95 -5.48
CA ASP A 381 39.78 -18.83 -4.10
C ASP A 381 38.27 -18.57 -3.94
N VAL A 382 37.45 -19.25 -4.74
CA VAL A 382 35.98 -19.17 -4.68
C VAL A 382 35.34 -20.55 -4.67
N LEU A 383 34.09 -20.66 -4.23
CA LEU A 383 33.38 -21.94 -4.31
C LEU A 383 33.20 -22.39 -5.77
N PRO A 384 33.26 -23.70 -6.05
CA PRO A 384 33.02 -24.27 -7.38
C PRO A 384 31.69 -23.84 -8.00
N SER A 385 30.61 -23.97 -7.24
CA SER A 385 29.27 -23.48 -7.62
C SER A 385 29.19 -21.97 -7.89
N ARG A 386 30.14 -21.18 -7.37
CA ARG A 386 30.23 -19.74 -7.60
C ARG A 386 31.03 -19.42 -8.85
N ALA A 387 32.19 -20.05 -9.04
CA ALA A 387 32.95 -19.97 -10.29
C ALA A 387 32.04 -20.34 -11.47
N GLN A 388 31.30 -21.44 -11.33
CA GLN A 388 30.31 -21.89 -12.30
C GLN A 388 29.21 -20.85 -12.57
N ARG A 389 28.61 -20.26 -11.53
CA ARG A 389 27.56 -19.24 -11.71
C ARG A 389 28.10 -17.98 -12.37
N ASN A 390 29.24 -17.47 -11.91
CA ASN A 390 29.86 -16.28 -12.48
C ASN A 390 30.33 -16.52 -13.92
N TRP A 391 30.77 -17.74 -14.24
CA TRP A 391 31.05 -18.17 -15.60
C TRP A 391 29.79 -18.08 -16.48
N PHE A 392 28.67 -18.63 -16.01
CA PHE A 392 27.40 -18.58 -16.75
C PHE A 392 26.78 -17.19 -16.87
N GLU A 393 27.06 -16.30 -15.92
CA GLU A 393 26.53 -14.94 -15.93
C GLU A 393 27.43 -13.95 -16.69
N TYR A 394 28.76 -14.17 -16.73
CA TYR A 394 29.73 -13.16 -17.19
C TYR A 394 30.99 -13.72 -17.88
N GLY A 395 31.17 -15.05 -17.94
CA GLY A 395 32.43 -15.68 -18.33
C GLY A 395 32.64 -15.90 -19.83
N GLY A 396 31.59 -15.88 -20.65
CA GLY A 396 31.74 -16.07 -22.10
C GLY A 396 32.44 -14.88 -22.78
N ASP A 397 33.27 -15.15 -23.79
CA ASP A 397 33.96 -14.16 -24.66
C ASP A 397 33.03 -13.19 -25.39
N VAL A 398 31.73 -13.42 -25.30
CA VAL A 398 30.74 -12.59 -25.93
C VAL A 398 30.36 -11.52 -24.92
N GLY A 399 31.11 -10.42 -24.95
CA GLY A 399 30.82 -9.22 -24.17
C GLY A 399 29.33 -8.92 -24.23
N ASN A 400 28.75 -8.42 -23.13
CA ASN A 400 27.32 -8.08 -23.00
C ASN A 400 26.87 -7.17 -24.17
N ARG A 401 26.52 -7.78 -25.31
CA ARG A 401 26.03 -7.09 -26.50
C ARG A 401 24.57 -6.81 -26.24
N SER A 402 24.25 -5.53 -26.08
CA SER A 402 22.87 -5.08 -25.85
C SER A 402 21.99 -5.15 -27.09
N ALA A 403 22.57 -5.40 -28.28
CA ALA A 403 21.85 -5.43 -29.55
C ALA A 403 21.96 -6.81 -30.21
N TRP A 404 20.80 -7.42 -30.51
CA TRP A 404 20.68 -8.62 -31.34
C TRP A 404 20.50 -8.20 -32.80
N SER A 405 21.25 -8.83 -33.71
CA SER A 405 21.06 -8.65 -35.14
C SER A 405 19.79 -9.37 -35.65
N ALA A 406 19.34 -8.99 -36.85
CA ALA A 406 18.21 -9.63 -37.50
C ALA A 406 18.48 -11.12 -37.81
N ASP A 407 19.73 -11.48 -38.09
CA ASP A 407 20.12 -12.87 -38.37
C ASP A 407 20.12 -13.73 -37.10
N GLU A 408 20.65 -13.21 -35.99
CA GLU A 408 20.61 -13.91 -34.70
C GLU A 408 19.17 -14.08 -34.21
N THR A 409 18.30 -13.11 -34.47
CA THR A 409 16.87 -13.21 -34.15
C THR A 409 16.17 -14.28 -34.99
N ARG A 410 16.51 -14.39 -36.28
CA ARG A 410 16.01 -15.47 -37.17
C ARG A 410 16.52 -16.84 -36.75
N GLN A 411 17.79 -16.96 -36.40
CA GLN A 411 18.38 -18.21 -35.90
C GLN A 411 17.76 -18.60 -34.56
N LEU A 412 17.50 -17.64 -33.67
CA LEU A 412 16.79 -17.87 -32.42
C LEU A 412 15.38 -18.42 -32.67
N GLN A 413 14.64 -17.82 -33.61
CA GLN A 413 13.30 -18.29 -33.98
C GLN A 413 13.35 -19.73 -34.51
N HIS A 414 14.29 -20.04 -35.42
CA HIS A 414 14.50 -21.39 -35.92
C HIS A 414 14.82 -22.41 -34.82
N LEU A 415 15.66 -22.04 -33.84
CA LEU A 415 16.01 -22.91 -32.71
C LEU A 415 14.82 -23.15 -31.75
N ILE A 416 13.96 -22.14 -31.57
CA ILE A 416 12.71 -22.27 -30.81
C ILE A 416 11.76 -23.23 -31.53
N ASP A 417 11.58 -23.04 -32.85
CA ASP A 417 10.67 -23.85 -33.67
C ASP A 417 11.15 -25.30 -33.79
N SER A 418 12.46 -25.52 -33.72
CA SER A 418 13.09 -26.85 -33.70
C SER A 418 13.07 -27.52 -32.32
N GLY A 419 12.54 -26.87 -31.28
CA GLY A 419 12.44 -27.44 -29.93
C GLY A 419 13.78 -27.55 -29.18
N VAL A 420 14.82 -26.84 -29.61
CA VAL A 420 16.15 -26.89 -28.97
C VAL A 420 16.09 -26.29 -27.57
N LYS A 421 16.69 -26.97 -26.58
CA LYS A 421 16.68 -26.51 -25.20
C LYS A 421 17.42 -25.18 -25.08
N ALA A 422 16.89 -24.26 -24.27
CA ALA A 422 17.41 -22.90 -24.13
C ALA A 422 18.93 -22.79 -23.86
N LYS A 423 19.50 -23.74 -23.10
CA LYS A 423 20.94 -23.80 -22.80
C LYS A 423 21.78 -24.14 -24.04
N GLU A 424 21.30 -25.06 -24.87
CA GLU A 424 21.95 -25.45 -26.13
C GLU A 424 21.78 -24.36 -27.19
N ALA A 425 20.59 -23.76 -27.27
CA ALA A 425 20.31 -22.67 -28.18
C ALA A 425 21.16 -21.41 -27.87
N ALA A 426 21.35 -21.07 -26.58
CA ALA A 426 22.25 -19.97 -26.19
C ALA A 426 23.71 -20.24 -26.56
N LYS A 427 24.18 -21.51 -26.47
CA LYS A 427 25.51 -21.92 -26.92
C LYS A 427 25.65 -21.82 -28.44
N LEU A 428 24.66 -22.30 -29.21
CA LEU A 428 24.64 -22.28 -30.67
C LEU A 428 24.65 -20.85 -31.24
N LEU A 429 23.87 -19.96 -30.62
CA LEU A 429 23.79 -18.54 -30.99
C LEU A 429 24.97 -17.71 -30.46
N ARG A 430 25.88 -18.32 -29.69
CA ARG A 430 27.01 -17.64 -29.04
C ARG A 430 26.55 -16.40 -28.26
N VAL A 431 25.46 -16.47 -27.49
CA VAL A 431 24.98 -15.33 -26.69
C VAL A 431 25.61 -15.39 -25.31
N GLY A 432 26.37 -14.37 -24.92
CA GLY A 432 27.19 -14.37 -23.68
C GLY A 432 26.43 -14.53 -22.36
N SER A 433 25.10 -14.48 -22.38
CA SER A 433 24.27 -14.69 -21.19
C SER A 433 23.00 -15.47 -21.54
N LEU A 434 22.75 -16.55 -20.81
CA LEU A 434 21.47 -17.29 -20.86
C LEU A 434 20.27 -16.41 -20.49
N ARG A 435 20.47 -15.39 -19.65
CA ARG A 435 19.44 -14.42 -19.29
C ARG A 435 19.03 -13.52 -20.48
N ALA A 436 19.99 -12.96 -21.21
CA ALA A 436 19.77 -12.25 -22.48
C ALA A 436 19.05 -13.13 -23.52
N TYR A 437 19.40 -14.41 -23.61
CA TYR A 437 18.66 -15.39 -24.43
C TYR A 437 17.19 -15.51 -24.00
N TYR A 438 16.90 -15.68 -22.70
CA TYR A 438 15.51 -15.77 -22.24
C TYR A 438 14.71 -14.50 -22.48
N TYR A 439 15.31 -13.32 -22.29
CA TYR A 439 14.67 -12.06 -22.61
C TYR A 439 14.36 -11.93 -24.11
N LYS A 440 15.31 -12.25 -24.99
CA LYS A 440 15.08 -12.19 -26.43
C LYS A 440 14.12 -13.28 -26.91
N MET A 441 14.14 -14.47 -26.32
CA MET A 441 13.19 -15.54 -26.62
C MET A 441 11.76 -15.11 -26.26
N ALA A 442 11.57 -14.45 -25.11
CA ALA A 442 10.29 -13.89 -24.73
C ALA A 442 9.87 -12.74 -25.66
N GLU A 443 10.80 -11.89 -26.06
CA GLU A 443 10.58 -10.81 -27.03
C GLU A 443 10.20 -11.35 -28.42
N THR A 444 10.91 -12.36 -28.93
CA THR A 444 10.71 -12.92 -30.28
C THR A 444 9.41 -13.70 -30.37
N LYS A 445 9.06 -14.47 -29.32
CA LYS A 445 7.70 -15.04 -29.16
C LYS A 445 6.63 -13.95 -29.05
N SER A 446 6.98 -12.76 -28.57
CA SER A 446 6.05 -11.63 -28.52
C SER A 446 5.96 -10.86 -29.83
N VAL A 447 6.90 -10.95 -30.79
CA VAL A 447 6.89 -10.14 -32.02
C VAL A 447 5.80 -10.60 -33.02
N ASP A 448 5.57 -11.90 -33.17
CA ASP A 448 4.46 -12.44 -33.97
C ASP A 448 3.09 -12.15 -33.33
N LEU A 449 3.05 -12.10 -31.99
CA LEU A 449 1.88 -11.63 -31.25
C LEU A 449 1.76 -10.11 -31.31
N GLN A 450 2.85 -9.34 -31.33
CA GLN A 450 2.86 -7.88 -31.31
C GLN A 450 2.52 -7.24 -32.65
N GLN A 451 2.82 -7.84 -33.80
CA GLN A 451 2.34 -7.30 -35.08
C GLN A 451 0.82 -7.49 -35.25
N ARG A 452 0.26 -8.61 -34.75
CA ARG A 452 -1.20 -8.79 -34.63
C ARG A 452 -1.81 -7.95 -33.51
N ASP A 453 -1.17 -7.88 -32.36
CA ASP A 453 -1.61 -7.13 -31.17
C ASP A 453 -1.44 -5.61 -31.36
N TYR A 454 -0.58 -5.09 -32.26
CA TYR A 454 -0.49 -3.64 -32.50
C TYR A 454 -1.65 -3.16 -33.38
N ALA A 455 -2.09 -3.99 -34.33
CA ALA A 455 -3.30 -3.75 -35.11
C ALA A 455 -4.57 -3.95 -34.27
N LEU A 456 -4.57 -4.94 -33.38
CA LEU A 456 -5.73 -5.29 -32.54
C LEU A 456 -5.72 -4.66 -31.14
N SER A 457 -4.66 -4.03 -30.63
CA SER A 457 -4.73 -3.25 -29.38
C SER A 457 -5.16 -1.80 -29.63
N ASN A 458 -5.02 -1.30 -30.86
CA ASN A 458 -5.46 0.03 -31.28
C ASN A 458 -6.81 0.04 -32.00
N SER A 459 -7.37 -1.12 -32.35
CA SER A 459 -8.76 -1.20 -32.82
C SER A 459 -9.67 -0.81 -31.66
N PRO A 460 -10.60 0.16 -31.82
CA PRO A 460 -11.58 0.47 -30.80
C PRO A 460 -12.33 -0.80 -30.40
N TRP A 461 -12.62 -0.95 -29.11
CA TRP A 461 -13.49 -2.02 -28.64
C TRP A 461 -14.89 -1.77 -29.17
N ALA A 462 -15.41 -2.68 -29.97
CA ALA A 462 -16.80 -2.62 -30.40
C ALA A 462 -17.70 -2.93 -29.20
N ALA A 463 -18.93 -2.42 -29.20
CA ALA A 463 -19.91 -2.76 -28.17
C ALA A 463 -20.14 -4.28 -28.07
N ALA A 464 -20.04 -4.99 -29.20
CA ALA A 464 -20.10 -6.46 -29.25
C ALA A 464 -18.89 -7.13 -28.59
N ASP A 465 -17.68 -6.55 -28.71
CA ASP A 465 -16.47 -7.06 -28.03
C ASP A 465 -16.58 -6.84 -26.52
N ASP A 466 -17.14 -5.71 -26.10
CA ASP A 466 -17.37 -5.38 -24.69
C ASP A 466 -18.42 -6.30 -24.07
N GLU A 467 -19.53 -6.55 -24.77
CA GLU A 467 -20.59 -7.47 -24.35
C GLU A 467 -20.08 -8.92 -24.29
N ALA A 468 -19.32 -9.35 -25.30
CA ALA A 468 -18.69 -10.67 -25.32
C ALA A 468 -17.67 -10.84 -24.20
N LEU A 469 -16.83 -9.83 -23.93
CA LEU A 469 -15.87 -9.84 -22.83
C LEU A 469 -16.57 -9.89 -21.46
N LEU A 470 -17.62 -9.09 -21.25
CA LEU A 470 -18.40 -9.12 -20.01
C LEU A 470 -19.09 -10.48 -19.83
N LYS A 471 -19.65 -11.04 -20.91
CA LYS A 471 -20.28 -12.36 -20.90
C LYS A 471 -19.29 -13.48 -20.54
N MET A 472 -18.13 -13.52 -21.21
CA MET A 472 -17.09 -14.54 -20.95
C MET A 472 -16.54 -14.48 -19.53
N VAL A 473 -16.43 -13.28 -18.95
CA VAL A 473 -15.94 -13.12 -17.58
C VAL A 473 -17.04 -13.44 -16.56
N ASN A 474 -18.31 -13.09 -16.83
CA ASN A 474 -19.43 -13.37 -15.94
C ASN A 474 -19.88 -14.84 -15.95
N GLU A 475 -19.67 -15.56 -17.05
CA GLU A 475 -19.93 -17.02 -17.14
C GLU A 475 -18.87 -17.85 -16.40
N SER A 476 -17.72 -17.27 -16.05
CA SER A 476 -16.73 -17.90 -15.19
C SER A 476 -17.06 -17.65 -13.72
N THR A 477 -17.38 -18.71 -12.97
CA THR A 477 -17.84 -18.66 -11.57
C THR A 477 -16.87 -18.00 -10.57
N THR A 478 -15.65 -17.65 -10.97
CA THR A 478 -14.71 -16.76 -10.25
C THR A 478 -13.79 -16.07 -11.28
N SER A 479 -13.38 -14.80 -11.12
CA SER A 479 -12.41 -14.19 -12.07
C SER A 479 -10.98 -14.76 -11.99
N VAL A 480 -10.71 -15.61 -11.00
CA VAL A 480 -9.48 -16.43 -10.96
C VAL A 480 -9.61 -17.66 -11.87
N SER A 481 -10.84 -18.10 -12.17
CA SER A 481 -11.14 -19.13 -13.18
C SER A 481 -11.55 -18.57 -14.54
N ALA A 482 -11.67 -17.24 -14.68
CA ALA A 482 -11.78 -16.60 -15.99
C ALA A 482 -10.60 -17.06 -16.83
N LYS A 483 -10.89 -17.86 -17.86
CA LYS A 483 -9.88 -18.37 -18.79
C LYS A 483 -9.45 -17.21 -19.66
N TRP A 484 -8.60 -16.32 -19.14
CA TRP A 484 -8.17 -15.12 -19.84
C TRP A 484 -7.45 -15.46 -21.16
N ASP A 485 -6.78 -16.60 -21.21
CA ASP A 485 -6.21 -17.15 -22.44
C ASP A 485 -7.30 -17.52 -23.47
N GLN A 486 -8.46 -17.98 -23.01
CA GLN A 486 -9.62 -18.26 -23.86
C GLN A 486 -10.29 -16.97 -24.33
N ALA A 487 -10.55 -16.02 -23.43
CA ALA A 487 -11.09 -14.71 -23.79
C ALA A 487 -10.16 -13.95 -24.76
N SER A 488 -8.84 -14.10 -24.60
CA SER A 488 -7.84 -13.56 -25.53
C SER A 488 -7.94 -14.19 -26.92
N LYS A 489 -8.09 -15.53 -26.98
CA LYS A 489 -8.29 -16.25 -28.25
C LYS A 489 -9.61 -15.88 -28.93
N ASP A 490 -10.69 -15.80 -28.17
CA ASP A 490 -12.04 -15.61 -28.71
C ASP A 490 -12.27 -14.17 -29.19
N LEU A 491 -11.68 -13.19 -28.51
CA LEU A 491 -11.77 -11.78 -28.91
C LEU A 491 -10.66 -11.37 -29.91
N GLY A 492 -9.67 -12.24 -30.13
CA GLY A 492 -8.47 -11.89 -30.90
C GLY A 492 -7.71 -10.70 -30.29
N ARG A 493 -7.78 -10.51 -28.98
CA ARG A 493 -7.10 -9.43 -28.25
C ARG A 493 -6.12 -10.02 -27.24
N SER A 494 -5.06 -9.32 -26.87
CA SER A 494 -4.14 -9.82 -25.86
C SER A 494 -4.81 -10.00 -24.49
N VAL A 495 -4.35 -10.97 -23.70
CA VAL A 495 -4.81 -11.23 -22.33
C VAL A 495 -4.84 -9.94 -21.48
N ILE A 496 -3.79 -9.12 -21.61
CA ILE A 496 -3.67 -7.85 -20.87
C ILE A 496 -4.72 -6.83 -21.34
N ALA A 497 -4.99 -6.76 -22.65
CA ALA A 497 -6.01 -5.87 -23.20
C ALA A 497 -7.42 -6.26 -22.72
N CYS A 498 -7.75 -7.55 -22.72
CA CYS A 498 -9.01 -8.06 -22.17
C CYS A 498 -9.17 -7.71 -20.68
N ILE A 499 -8.12 -7.93 -19.87
CA ILE A 499 -8.14 -7.60 -18.43
C ILE A 499 -8.31 -6.09 -18.22
N TYR A 500 -7.60 -5.26 -19.00
CA TYR A 500 -7.66 -3.82 -18.86
C TYR A 500 -9.02 -3.26 -19.29
N ARG A 501 -9.56 -3.71 -20.43
CA ARG A 501 -10.88 -3.26 -20.90
C ARG A 501 -11.98 -3.66 -19.92
N PHE A 502 -11.95 -4.87 -19.40
CA PHE A 502 -12.90 -5.31 -18.37
C PHE A 502 -12.89 -4.36 -17.16
N LYS A 503 -11.70 -3.96 -16.67
CA LYS A 503 -11.59 -2.98 -15.57
C LYS A 503 -12.14 -1.60 -15.93
N VAL A 504 -12.04 -1.18 -17.20
CA VAL A 504 -12.62 0.09 -17.67
C VAL A 504 -14.14 -0.01 -17.74
N LEU A 505 -14.68 -1.05 -18.37
CA LEU A 505 -16.13 -1.28 -18.47
C LEU A 505 -16.80 -1.36 -17.09
N HIS A 506 -16.15 -2.04 -16.16
CA HIS A 506 -16.58 -2.14 -14.77
C HIS A 506 -16.62 -0.76 -14.09
N ARG A 507 -15.60 0.08 -14.31
CA ARG A 507 -15.56 1.46 -13.77
C ARG A 507 -16.57 2.41 -14.41
N SER A 508 -16.84 2.31 -15.72
CA SER A 508 -17.78 3.21 -16.41
C SER A 508 -19.25 2.95 -16.08
N ARG A 509 -19.61 1.76 -15.58
CA ARG A 509 -20.95 1.52 -15.00
C ARG A 509 -21.18 2.31 -13.69
N ILE A 510 -20.12 2.73 -13.01
CA ILE A 510 -20.16 3.43 -11.72
C ILE A 510 -20.36 4.95 -11.87
N ASP A 511 -20.25 5.52 -13.09
CA ASP A 511 -20.38 6.97 -13.35
C ASP A 511 -21.80 7.42 -13.84
N ILE A 512 -22.81 6.54 -13.95
CA ILE A 512 -24.22 6.86 -14.33
C ILE A 512 -25.15 6.89 -13.08
N THR A 513 -24.70 7.48 -11.98
CA THR A 513 -25.13 7.02 -10.64
C THR A 513 -26.04 7.95 -9.84
N ASP A 514 -26.10 9.27 -10.05
CA ASP A 514 -26.85 10.15 -9.12
C ASP A 514 -28.36 9.82 -8.98
N ASP A 515 -29.06 9.58 -10.09
CA ASP A 515 -30.50 9.24 -10.04
C ASP A 515 -30.74 7.81 -9.53
N ARG A 516 -29.85 6.88 -9.86
CA ARG A 516 -29.95 5.46 -9.46
C ARG A 516 -29.58 5.25 -7.99
N GLU A 517 -28.57 5.97 -7.52
CA GLU A 517 -28.10 6.01 -6.13
C GLU A 517 -29.20 6.51 -5.21
N SER A 518 -29.88 7.59 -5.58
CA SER A 518 -31.03 8.13 -4.84
C SER A 518 -32.17 7.11 -4.78
N LEU A 519 -32.48 6.45 -5.90
CA LEU A 519 -33.55 5.44 -5.98
C LEU A 519 -33.27 4.23 -5.06
N VAL A 520 -32.04 3.70 -5.11
CA VAL A 520 -31.62 2.58 -4.24
C VAL A 520 -31.59 3.00 -2.77
N THR A 521 -31.02 4.17 -2.46
CA THR A 521 -30.90 4.66 -1.09
C THR A 521 -32.27 4.89 -0.45
N ASN A 522 -33.22 5.46 -1.19
CA ASN A 522 -34.59 5.67 -0.71
C ASN A 522 -35.32 4.35 -0.44
N GLU A 523 -35.14 3.33 -1.30
CA GLU A 523 -35.77 2.02 -1.09
C GLU A 523 -35.16 1.27 0.10
N VAL A 524 -33.84 1.34 0.27
CA VAL A 524 -33.14 0.79 1.45
C VAL A 524 -33.63 1.47 2.72
N GLN A 525 -33.75 2.80 2.72
CA GLN A 525 -34.29 3.56 3.85
C GLN A 525 -35.73 3.12 4.18
N ARG A 526 -36.60 3.01 3.18
CA ARG A 526 -37.99 2.55 3.33
C ARG A 526 -38.06 1.15 3.95
N GLN A 527 -37.20 0.24 3.54
CA GLN A 527 -37.11 -1.10 4.15
C GLN A 527 -36.62 -1.02 5.59
N CYS A 528 -35.58 -0.25 5.91
CA CYS A 528 -35.11 -0.08 7.29
C CYS A 528 -36.15 0.58 8.23
N GLU A 529 -37.02 1.43 7.71
CA GLU A 529 -38.10 2.05 8.48
C GLU A 529 -39.27 1.07 8.73
N SER A 530 -39.44 0.07 7.86
CA SER A 530 -40.55 -0.90 7.92
C SER A 530 -40.14 -2.29 8.44
N SER A 531 -38.86 -2.61 8.46
CA SER A 531 -38.27 -3.93 8.74
C SER A 531 -36.94 -3.79 9.49
N SER A 532 -36.55 -4.80 10.27
CA SER A 532 -35.24 -4.84 10.95
C SER A 532 -34.07 -5.24 10.03
N ALA A 533 -34.34 -5.75 8.83
CA ALA A 533 -33.32 -6.18 7.86
C ALA A 533 -33.68 -5.74 6.43
N VAL A 534 -32.65 -5.48 5.61
CA VAL A 534 -32.81 -5.10 4.20
C VAL A 534 -32.77 -6.35 3.32
N ASP A 535 -33.84 -6.57 2.56
CA ASP A 535 -33.90 -7.61 1.55
C ASP A 535 -33.42 -7.03 0.21
N TRP A 536 -32.14 -7.24 -0.07
CA TRP A 536 -31.51 -6.74 -1.29
C TRP A 536 -32.14 -7.29 -2.58
N SER A 537 -32.83 -8.43 -2.53
CA SER A 537 -33.58 -8.97 -3.67
C SER A 537 -34.80 -8.10 -3.97
N GLN A 538 -35.49 -7.63 -2.93
CA GLN A 538 -36.60 -6.69 -3.07
C GLN A 538 -36.12 -5.30 -3.51
N VAL A 539 -34.99 -4.82 -2.97
CA VAL A 539 -34.38 -3.56 -3.42
C VAL A 539 -34.04 -3.64 -4.91
N SER A 540 -33.45 -4.77 -5.35
CA SER A 540 -33.15 -5.05 -6.76
C SER A 540 -34.42 -5.04 -7.62
N GLN A 541 -35.49 -5.71 -7.20
CA GLN A 541 -36.77 -5.71 -7.92
C GLN A 541 -37.41 -4.32 -8.01
N ALA A 542 -37.40 -3.55 -6.92
CA ALA A 542 -37.98 -2.21 -6.87
C ALA A 542 -37.19 -1.19 -7.70
N THR A 543 -35.87 -1.36 -7.79
CA THR A 543 -34.99 -0.43 -8.50
C THR A 543 -34.74 -0.81 -9.95
N GLY A 544 -35.02 -2.06 -10.33
CA GLY A 544 -34.69 -2.62 -11.64
C GLY A 544 -33.19 -2.82 -11.87
N LEU A 545 -32.37 -2.74 -10.82
CA LEU A 545 -30.92 -2.96 -10.84
C LEU A 545 -30.60 -4.34 -10.26
N ASP A 546 -29.45 -4.92 -10.62
CA ASP A 546 -29.05 -6.18 -9.98
C ASP A 546 -28.64 -5.98 -8.52
N VAL A 547 -28.74 -7.04 -7.69
CA VAL A 547 -28.44 -6.99 -6.25
C VAL A 547 -27.07 -6.39 -5.95
N ARG A 548 -26.07 -6.70 -6.77
CA ARG A 548 -24.72 -6.17 -6.58
C ARG A 548 -24.67 -4.68 -6.91
N GLU A 549 -25.30 -4.24 -7.99
CA GLU A 549 -25.42 -2.82 -8.32
C GLU A 549 -26.17 -2.04 -7.20
N CYS A 550 -27.24 -2.59 -6.63
CA CYS A 550 -27.90 -1.99 -5.46
C CYS A 550 -26.95 -1.87 -4.25
N LEU A 551 -26.18 -2.91 -3.96
CA LEU A 551 -25.19 -2.90 -2.89
C LEU A 551 -24.07 -1.87 -3.13
N GLU A 552 -23.61 -1.70 -4.37
CA GLU A 552 -22.58 -0.72 -4.73
C GLU A 552 -23.09 0.74 -4.65
N LEU A 553 -24.38 0.96 -4.91
CA LEU A 553 -24.99 2.30 -5.01
C LEU A 553 -25.63 2.81 -3.72
N SER A 554 -26.04 1.95 -2.78
CA SER A 554 -26.71 2.45 -1.56
C SER A 554 -25.79 3.32 -0.69
N LEU A 555 -26.23 4.55 -0.40
CA LEU A 555 -25.61 5.49 0.55
C LEU A 555 -26.20 5.45 1.97
N TYR A 556 -27.12 4.53 2.23
CA TYR A 556 -27.82 4.51 3.51
C TYR A 556 -26.92 3.98 4.63
N ASP A 557 -26.32 4.89 5.40
CA ASP A 557 -25.41 4.56 6.51
C ASP A 557 -26.03 4.69 7.91
N SER A 558 -27.16 5.40 8.04
CA SER A 558 -27.82 5.66 9.33
C SER A 558 -28.20 4.38 10.09
N GLY A 559 -28.56 3.32 9.36
CA GLY A 559 -28.87 2.00 9.95
C GLY A 559 -27.64 1.21 10.41
N LYS A 560 -26.45 1.53 9.91
CA LYS A 560 -25.19 0.84 10.22
C LYS A 560 -24.52 1.38 11.48
N ALA A 561 -24.80 2.63 11.85
CA ALA A 561 -24.27 3.25 13.08
C ALA A 561 -24.74 2.56 14.38
N ARG A 562 -25.81 1.75 14.32
CA ARG A 562 -26.25 0.88 15.43
C ARG A 562 -25.33 -0.32 15.63
N TRP A 563 -24.49 -0.62 14.65
CA TRP A 563 -23.50 -1.69 14.71
C TRP A 563 -22.15 -1.09 15.09
N GLN A 564 -21.69 -1.35 16.31
CA GLN A 564 -20.32 -1.05 16.72
C GLN A 564 -19.47 -2.28 16.45
N TYR A 565 -18.46 -2.15 15.59
CA TYR A 565 -17.46 -3.19 15.42
C TYR A 565 -16.75 -3.44 16.75
N ASP A 566 -17.04 -4.61 17.33
CA ASP A 566 -16.32 -5.13 18.47
C ASP A 566 -15.29 -6.16 17.96
N PRO A 567 -13.98 -5.86 18.05
CA PRO A 567 -12.91 -6.79 17.69
C PRO A 567 -12.94 -8.13 18.44
N ASP A 568 -13.64 -8.21 19.59
CA ASP A 568 -13.83 -9.43 20.36
C ASP A 568 -15.04 -10.25 19.88
N SER A 569 -16.03 -9.60 19.24
CA SER A 569 -17.19 -10.25 18.59
C SER A 569 -16.90 -10.81 17.18
N PHE A 570 -15.67 -10.65 16.71
CA PHE A 570 -15.22 -10.99 15.36
C PHE A 570 -15.27 -12.51 15.10
N SER A 571 -16.44 -12.99 14.68
CA SER A 571 -16.65 -14.41 14.42
C SER A 571 -16.04 -14.85 13.08
N GLN A 572 -15.52 -16.07 13.04
CA GLN A 572 -15.07 -16.70 11.78
C GLN A 572 -16.20 -16.74 10.73
N SER A 573 -17.46 -16.82 11.17
CA SER A 573 -18.63 -16.76 10.29
C SER A 573 -18.73 -15.44 9.53
N MET A 574 -18.46 -14.29 10.18
CA MET A 574 -18.46 -13.00 9.50
C MET A 574 -17.29 -12.87 8.53
N VAL A 575 -16.11 -13.42 8.89
CA VAL A 575 -14.96 -13.51 7.99
C VAL A 575 -15.29 -14.33 6.75
N ASP A 576 -15.89 -15.50 6.95
CA ASP A 576 -16.24 -16.42 5.87
C ASP A 576 -17.34 -15.82 4.99
N GLN A 577 -18.31 -15.12 5.58
CA GLN A 577 -19.36 -14.40 4.86
C GLN A 577 -18.79 -13.25 4.03
N MET A 578 -17.95 -12.39 4.62
CA MET A 578 -17.30 -11.28 3.91
C MET A 578 -16.34 -11.79 2.83
N THR A 579 -15.54 -12.81 3.14
CA THR A 579 -14.60 -13.40 2.18
C THR A 579 -15.34 -14.14 1.07
N GLY A 580 -16.45 -14.81 1.39
CA GLY A 580 -17.35 -15.44 0.43
C GLY A 580 -17.92 -14.41 -0.54
N PHE A 581 -18.51 -13.35 -0.01
CA PHE A 581 -19.04 -12.24 -0.80
C PHE A 581 -17.96 -11.57 -1.66
N ILE A 582 -16.77 -11.30 -1.12
CA ILE A 582 -15.65 -10.74 -1.87
C ILE A 582 -15.18 -11.69 -2.97
N LYS A 583 -15.06 -12.99 -2.70
CA LYS A 583 -14.66 -13.98 -3.71
C LYS A 583 -15.70 -14.14 -4.82
N GLU A 584 -16.98 -14.09 -4.47
CA GLU A 584 -18.10 -14.23 -5.39
C GLU A 584 -18.24 -12.98 -6.28
N HIS A 585 -18.25 -11.79 -5.69
CA HIS A 585 -18.55 -10.55 -6.43
C HIS A 585 -17.32 -9.72 -6.81
N TYR A 586 -16.19 -9.84 -6.11
CA TYR A 586 -14.94 -9.08 -6.39
C TYR A 586 -13.71 -9.99 -6.53
N PRO A 587 -13.75 -11.00 -7.40
CA PRO A 587 -12.60 -11.88 -7.60
C PRO A 587 -11.39 -11.11 -8.19
N ALA A 588 -10.16 -11.54 -7.85
CA ALA A 588 -8.94 -10.88 -8.33
C ALA A 588 -8.82 -10.99 -9.87
N PRO A 589 -8.53 -9.90 -10.60
CA PRO A 589 -7.92 -8.64 -10.15
C PRO A 589 -8.91 -7.46 -10.01
N VAL A 590 -10.21 -7.72 -9.85
CA VAL A 590 -11.22 -6.68 -9.66
C VAL A 590 -11.01 -6.01 -8.29
N PRO A 591 -10.89 -4.68 -8.23
CA PRO A 591 -10.80 -4.01 -6.93
C PRO A 591 -12.10 -4.18 -6.15
N VAL A 592 -11.99 -4.49 -4.86
CA VAL A 592 -13.14 -4.67 -3.97
C VAL A 592 -13.85 -3.32 -3.78
N ASN A 593 -15.17 -3.26 -4.02
CA ASN A 593 -15.99 -2.11 -3.64
C ASN A 593 -16.46 -2.28 -2.20
N TYR A 594 -15.73 -1.68 -1.24
CA TYR A 594 -16.04 -1.84 0.18
C TYR A 594 -17.38 -1.25 0.61
N ARG A 595 -17.99 -0.36 -0.19
CA ARG A 595 -19.35 0.12 0.07
C ARG A 595 -20.36 -1.03 -0.07
N ALA A 596 -20.24 -1.83 -1.13
CA ALA A 596 -21.08 -3.01 -1.30
C ALA A 596 -20.83 -4.06 -0.22
N VAL A 597 -19.57 -4.27 0.19
CA VAL A 597 -19.25 -5.17 1.30
C VAL A 597 -19.88 -4.65 2.60
N SER A 598 -19.78 -3.35 2.87
CA SER A 598 -20.41 -2.68 4.01
C SER A 598 -21.93 -2.80 4.00
N ASN A 599 -22.56 -2.60 2.85
CA ASN A 599 -24.01 -2.75 2.67
C ASN A 599 -24.46 -4.21 2.83
N TYR A 600 -23.69 -5.17 2.33
CA TYR A 600 -24.01 -6.59 2.45
C TYR A 600 -23.84 -7.10 3.90
N MET A 601 -22.73 -6.74 4.53
CA MET A 601 -22.41 -7.13 5.91
C MET A 601 -23.17 -6.30 6.95
N TRP A 602 -23.78 -5.20 6.54
CA TRP A 602 -24.46 -4.21 7.39
C TRP A 602 -23.54 -3.62 8.49
N VAL A 603 -22.29 -3.35 8.14
CA VAL A 603 -21.25 -2.78 9.03
C VAL A 603 -20.59 -1.55 8.40
N SER A 604 -19.89 -0.72 9.17
CA SER A 604 -19.24 0.48 8.61
C SER A 604 -18.21 0.14 7.53
N ILE A 605 -18.03 1.05 6.58
CA ILE A 605 -17.07 0.84 5.48
C ILE A 605 -15.62 0.81 5.99
N GLU A 606 -15.30 1.59 7.01
CA GLU A 606 -13.99 1.59 7.67
C GLU A 606 -13.70 0.23 8.32
N ASP A 607 -14.69 -0.38 8.96
CA ASP A 607 -14.55 -1.70 9.58
C ASP A 607 -14.37 -2.79 8.52
N CYS A 608 -15.11 -2.74 7.40
CA CYS A 608 -14.87 -3.65 6.27
C CYS A 608 -13.45 -3.52 5.71
N ILE A 609 -12.93 -2.29 5.55
CA ILE A 609 -11.56 -2.08 5.06
C ILE A 609 -10.56 -2.65 6.07
N HIS A 610 -10.75 -2.37 7.36
CA HIS A 610 -9.90 -2.87 8.43
C HIS A 610 -9.88 -4.40 8.47
N ILE A 611 -11.05 -5.04 8.41
CA ILE A 611 -11.21 -6.49 8.37
C ILE A 611 -10.50 -7.07 7.13
N HIS A 612 -10.67 -6.47 5.96
CA HIS A 612 -10.02 -6.97 4.75
C HIS A 612 -8.49 -6.79 4.78
N ASP A 613 -7.97 -5.67 5.28
CA ASP A 613 -6.53 -5.48 5.47
C ASP A 613 -5.95 -6.49 6.47
N MET A 614 -6.67 -6.78 7.56
CA MET A 614 -6.36 -7.87 8.48
C MET A 614 -6.42 -9.25 7.82
N LEU A 615 -7.21 -9.46 6.77
CA LEU A 615 -7.24 -10.70 5.99
C LEU A 615 -6.13 -10.77 4.93
N GLN A 616 -5.50 -9.64 4.60
CA GLN A 616 -4.36 -9.58 3.66
C GLN A 616 -2.98 -9.56 4.34
N GLY A 617 -2.91 -9.72 5.67
CA GLY A 617 -1.64 -9.64 6.41
C GLY A 617 -1.15 -8.21 6.64
N LYS A 618 -1.98 -7.20 6.33
CA LYS A 618 -1.66 -5.78 6.52
C LYS A 618 -2.17 -5.31 7.88
N PHE A 619 -1.51 -5.77 8.94
CA PHE A 619 -1.90 -5.44 10.31
C PHE A 619 -1.16 -4.18 10.81
N LYS A 620 -1.93 -3.13 11.14
CA LYS A 620 -1.39 -1.88 11.69
C LYS A 620 -1.57 -1.86 13.20
N TRP A 621 -0.46 -1.83 13.94
CA TRP A 621 -0.48 -1.85 15.40
C TRP A 621 -0.94 -0.51 15.99
N THR A 622 -2.06 -0.51 16.71
CA THR A 622 -2.50 0.62 17.54
C THR A 622 -2.10 0.40 19.02
N LYS A 623 -2.20 1.45 19.85
CA LYS A 623 -1.94 1.33 21.31
C LYS A 623 -2.87 0.27 21.94
N ALA A 624 -4.14 0.27 21.54
CA ALA A 624 -5.11 -0.71 21.98
C ALA A 624 -4.73 -2.13 21.53
N ASP A 625 -4.18 -2.31 20.32
CA ASP A 625 -3.68 -3.63 19.87
C ASP A 625 -2.45 -4.07 20.66
N TYR A 626 -1.54 -3.15 21.02
CA TYR A 626 -0.41 -3.47 21.89
C TYR A 626 -0.88 -3.86 23.29
N GLU A 627 -1.84 -3.14 23.84
CA GLU A 627 -2.44 -3.43 25.14
C GLU A 627 -3.18 -4.77 25.08
N ARG A 628 -4.02 -5.00 24.08
CA ARG A 628 -4.73 -6.26 23.84
C ARG A 628 -3.77 -7.43 23.59
N ALA A 629 -2.74 -7.25 22.77
CA ALA A 629 -1.71 -8.27 22.56
C ALA A 629 -0.92 -8.57 23.84
N THR A 630 -0.69 -7.55 24.68
CA THR A 630 -0.06 -7.72 25.99
C THR A 630 -1.01 -8.47 26.93
N VAL A 631 -2.29 -8.11 26.97
CA VAL A 631 -3.35 -8.79 27.73
C VAL A 631 -3.46 -10.25 27.28
N LEU A 632 -3.59 -10.54 25.99
CA LEU A 632 -3.62 -11.88 25.42
C LEU A 632 -2.33 -12.66 25.75
N ARG A 633 -1.15 -12.03 25.73
CA ARG A 633 0.10 -12.66 26.16
C ARG A 633 0.15 -12.94 27.66
N VAL A 634 -0.41 -12.05 28.48
CA VAL A 634 -0.55 -12.20 29.93
C VAL A 634 -1.57 -13.29 30.27
N GLN A 635 -2.62 -13.44 29.47
CA GLN A 635 -3.58 -14.56 29.46
C GLN A 635 -2.95 -15.90 29.02
N GLY A 636 -1.63 -15.94 28.78
CA GLY A 636 -0.89 -17.16 28.53
C GLY A 636 -0.85 -17.63 27.07
N LEU A 637 -1.63 -17.01 26.18
CA LEU A 637 -1.66 -17.35 24.77
C LEU A 637 -0.27 -17.18 24.17
N SER A 638 0.27 -18.20 23.49
CA SER A 638 1.52 -18.11 22.75
C SER A 638 1.46 -16.97 21.72
N PHE A 639 2.60 -16.43 21.29
CA PHE A 639 2.62 -15.41 20.22
C PHE A 639 1.88 -15.81 18.95
N ASN A 640 1.69 -17.11 18.71
CA ASN A 640 0.92 -17.62 17.59
C ASN A 640 -0.59 -17.56 17.85
N GLU A 641 -1.02 -17.86 19.08
CA GLU A 641 -2.42 -17.71 19.51
C GLU A 641 -2.79 -16.23 19.62
N VAL A 642 -1.94 -15.40 20.22
CA VAL A 642 -2.12 -13.94 20.19
C VAL A 642 -2.21 -13.42 18.77
N ALA A 643 -1.40 -13.95 17.85
CA ALA A 643 -1.53 -13.59 16.45
C ALA A 643 -2.92 -13.94 15.92
N ARG A 644 -3.41 -15.17 16.14
CA ARG A 644 -4.76 -15.61 15.72
C ARG A 644 -5.89 -14.79 16.35
N HIS A 645 -5.75 -14.37 17.61
CA HIS A 645 -6.73 -13.54 18.31
C HIS A 645 -6.74 -12.09 17.83
N LEU A 646 -5.59 -11.56 17.41
CA LEU A 646 -5.50 -10.20 16.88
C LEU A 646 -5.88 -10.13 15.40
N SER A 647 -5.45 -11.12 14.60
CA SER A 647 -5.82 -11.23 13.20
C SER A 647 -5.50 -12.63 12.65
N PRO A 648 -6.40 -13.22 11.84
CA PRO A 648 -6.20 -14.56 11.28
C PRO A 648 -4.96 -14.69 10.37
N THR A 649 -4.39 -13.58 9.88
CA THR A 649 -3.20 -13.60 9.01
C THR A 649 -1.95 -13.02 9.66
N LEU A 650 -2.05 -12.55 10.90
CA LEU A 650 -0.90 -12.04 11.63
C LEU A 650 0.05 -13.20 11.96
N SER A 651 1.34 -13.00 11.72
CA SER A 651 2.34 -14.03 12.03
C SER A 651 2.83 -13.91 13.47
N ARG A 652 3.20 -15.05 14.06
CA ARG A 652 3.91 -15.13 15.36
C ARG A 652 5.10 -14.16 15.46
N GLN A 653 5.85 -14.00 14.37
CA GLN A 653 7.05 -13.15 14.33
C GLN A 653 6.69 -11.67 14.45
N ASN A 654 5.58 -11.26 13.82
CA ASN A 654 5.10 -9.88 13.87
C ASN A 654 4.64 -9.51 15.28
N VAL A 655 3.87 -10.38 15.95
CA VAL A 655 3.45 -10.16 17.36
C VAL A 655 4.65 -10.14 18.30
N SER A 656 5.59 -11.07 18.13
CA SER A 656 6.78 -11.14 18.99
C SER A 656 7.67 -9.91 18.84
N LYS A 657 7.85 -9.43 17.61
CA LYS A 657 8.62 -8.20 17.34
C LYS A 657 7.92 -6.98 17.93
N ALA A 658 6.63 -6.81 17.66
CA ALA A 658 5.83 -5.69 18.12
C ALA A 658 5.81 -5.60 19.65
N LEU A 659 5.55 -6.70 20.35
CA LEU A 659 5.55 -6.71 21.82
C LEU A 659 6.94 -6.54 22.40
N ARG A 660 8.00 -7.04 21.76
CA ARG A 660 9.37 -6.77 22.23
C ARG A 660 9.70 -5.28 22.16
N GLU A 661 9.33 -4.63 21.06
CA GLU A 661 9.53 -3.20 20.84
C GLU A 661 8.70 -2.34 21.81
N TYR A 662 7.54 -2.82 22.24
CA TYR A 662 6.67 -2.16 23.22
C TYR A 662 7.07 -2.41 24.69
N SER A 663 7.42 -3.65 25.04
CA SER A 663 7.68 -4.11 26.41
C SER A 663 9.13 -3.99 26.88
N THR A 664 10.08 -3.69 25.98
CA THR A 664 11.39 -3.20 26.42
C THR A 664 11.31 -1.67 26.48
N PRO A 665 10.99 -1.06 27.64
CA PRO A 665 11.48 0.28 27.85
C PRO A 665 12.99 0.16 27.66
N LYS A 666 13.55 0.89 26.68
CA LYS A 666 15.00 1.03 26.63
C LYS A 666 15.39 1.38 28.07
N PRO A 667 16.18 0.54 28.78
CA PRO A 667 16.54 0.86 30.15
C PRO A 667 17.05 2.29 30.10
N ALA A 668 16.43 3.16 30.89
CA ALA A 668 16.86 4.55 30.98
C ALA A 668 18.36 4.46 31.22
N ARG A 669 19.14 4.80 30.19
CA ARG A 669 20.59 4.69 30.25
C ARG A 669 20.97 5.50 31.47
N GLU A 670 21.59 4.88 32.47
CA GLU A 670 22.13 5.65 33.59
C GLU A 670 23.02 6.73 32.95
N PRO A 671 22.65 8.01 33.12
CA PRO A 671 23.41 9.08 32.50
C PRO A 671 24.83 9.00 33.03
N ILE A 672 25.80 9.13 32.13
CA ILE A 672 27.21 9.23 32.50
C ILE A 672 27.33 10.37 33.53
N SER A 673 27.93 10.10 34.68
CA SER A 673 28.02 11.10 35.74
C SER A 673 28.89 12.29 35.30
N ALA A 674 28.64 13.46 35.89
CA ALA A 674 29.45 14.65 35.62
C ALA A 674 30.93 14.43 35.96
N ASP A 675 31.21 13.69 37.03
CA ASP A 675 32.57 13.39 37.48
C ASP A 675 33.33 12.53 36.46
N GLU A 676 32.69 11.50 35.90
CA GLU A 676 33.33 10.67 34.88
C GLU A 676 33.50 11.44 33.55
N LEU A 677 32.60 12.36 33.21
CA LEU A 677 32.74 13.28 32.06
C LEU A 677 33.96 14.19 32.22
N ASP A 678 34.17 14.74 33.41
CA ASP A 678 35.30 15.60 33.74
C ASP A 678 36.61 14.81 33.79
N GLN A 679 36.57 13.56 34.26
CA GLN A 679 37.74 12.69 34.28
C GLN A 679 38.17 12.31 32.86
N VAL A 680 37.24 11.96 31.97
CA VAL A 680 37.56 11.72 30.55
C VAL A 680 38.12 12.97 29.88
N SER A 681 37.57 14.16 30.19
CA SER A 681 38.05 15.42 29.61
C SER A 681 39.49 15.70 30.04
N ARG A 682 39.80 15.59 31.35
CA ARG A 682 41.16 15.74 31.88
C ARG A 682 42.16 14.77 31.26
N LEU A 683 41.80 13.50 31.11
CA LEU A 683 42.67 12.51 30.49
C LEU A 683 42.87 12.75 28.98
N VAL A 684 41.84 13.22 28.27
CA VAL A 684 41.99 13.62 26.86
C VAL A 684 42.94 14.81 26.75
N ASP A 685 42.83 15.81 27.61
CA ASP A 685 43.74 16.97 27.65
C ASP A 685 45.17 16.56 27.98
N GLU A 686 45.35 15.63 28.94
CA GLU A 686 46.66 15.11 29.33
C GLU A 686 47.36 14.35 28.19
N TYR A 687 46.58 13.58 27.42
CA TYR A 687 47.08 12.65 26.41
C TYR A 687 47.12 13.20 24.98
N ALA A 688 46.34 14.24 24.69
CA ALA A 688 46.30 14.84 23.36
C ALA A 688 47.68 15.29 22.91
N GLY A 689 48.10 14.85 21.72
CA GLY A 689 49.41 15.15 21.16
C GLY A 689 50.58 14.34 21.72
N LYS A 690 50.37 13.53 22.77
CA LYS A 690 51.37 12.57 23.28
C LYS A 690 51.15 11.15 22.77
N TYR A 691 49.89 10.82 22.45
CA TYR A 691 49.47 9.48 22.02
C TYR A 691 48.56 9.57 20.80
N THR A 692 48.53 8.49 20.02
CA THR A 692 47.58 8.33 18.92
C THR A 692 46.15 8.19 19.43
N VAL A 693 45.15 8.51 18.62
CA VAL A 693 43.72 8.45 19.01
C VAL A 693 43.33 7.08 19.58
N ASP A 694 43.80 5.99 18.96
CA ASP A 694 43.52 4.63 19.44
C ASP A 694 44.19 4.37 20.81
N GLU A 695 45.42 4.85 21.01
CA GLU A 695 46.13 4.75 22.30
C GLU A 695 45.48 5.59 23.41
N ILE A 696 44.95 6.78 23.10
CA ILE A 696 44.19 7.60 24.06
C ILE A 696 42.95 6.85 24.52
N ILE A 697 42.19 6.29 23.57
CA ILE A 697 40.97 5.51 23.87
C ILE A 697 41.32 4.32 24.76
N ASP A 698 42.39 3.60 24.46
CA ASP A 698 42.82 2.42 25.21
C ASP A 698 43.38 2.77 26.60
N LYS A 699 44.12 3.87 26.75
CA LYS A 699 44.62 4.36 28.05
C LYS A 699 43.48 4.81 28.96
N ILE A 700 42.54 5.60 28.44
CA ILE A 700 41.36 6.03 29.19
C ILE A 700 40.52 4.82 29.59
N ARG A 701 40.33 3.85 28.68
CA ARG A 701 39.63 2.60 28.98
C ARG A 701 40.29 1.82 30.12
N THR A 702 41.62 1.79 30.15
CA THR A 702 42.38 1.02 31.14
C THR A 702 42.37 1.69 32.51
N GLN A 703 42.42 3.02 32.56
CA GLN A 703 42.45 3.77 33.82
C GLN A 703 41.09 3.89 34.52
N LEU A 704 39.99 3.96 33.77
CA LEU A 704 38.69 4.26 34.37
C LEU A 704 37.85 3.02 34.74
N HIS A 705 38.25 1.81 34.33
CA HIS A 705 37.56 0.55 34.65
C HIS A 705 36.02 0.57 34.49
N LEU A 706 35.51 1.25 33.48
CA LEU A 706 34.08 1.58 33.38
C LEU A 706 33.22 0.43 32.83
N LYS A 707 32.01 0.25 33.39
CA LYS A 707 31.12 -0.90 33.13
C LYS A 707 30.48 -0.95 31.73
N ASN A 708 30.37 0.18 30.99
CA ASN A 708 29.62 0.26 29.73
C ASN A 708 30.48 0.61 28.50
N ARG A 709 31.15 -0.39 27.92
CA ARG A 709 32.16 -0.22 26.84
C ARG A 709 31.72 0.63 25.63
N ARG A 710 30.44 0.62 25.24
CA ARG A 710 30.00 1.21 23.96
C ARG A 710 29.75 2.72 24.05
N ASP A 711 29.18 3.18 25.17
CA ASP A 711 28.88 4.59 25.38
C ASP A 711 30.17 5.39 25.67
N TRP A 712 31.15 4.77 26.33
CA TRP A 712 32.48 5.36 26.58
C TRP A 712 33.30 5.59 25.34
N HIS A 713 33.35 4.60 24.43
CA HIS A 713 34.05 4.78 23.17
C HIS A 713 33.51 5.98 22.40
N SER A 714 32.18 6.16 22.38
CA SER A 714 31.54 7.31 21.75
C SER A 714 31.87 8.63 22.47
N LEU A 715 31.84 8.65 23.80
CA LEU A 715 32.13 9.85 24.58
C LEU A 715 33.59 10.29 24.45
N THR A 716 34.54 9.38 24.65
CA THR A 716 35.97 9.64 24.52
C THR A 716 36.29 10.10 23.09
N THR A 717 35.76 9.42 22.07
CA THR A 717 35.93 9.84 20.67
C THR A 717 35.36 11.24 20.43
N SER A 718 34.22 11.59 21.04
CA SER A 718 33.62 12.93 20.93
C SER A 718 34.50 14.01 21.60
N ARG A 719 35.09 13.72 22.76
CA ARG A 719 36.00 14.64 23.46
C ARG A 719 37.32 14.82 22.72
N ILE A 720 37.93 13.74 22.24
CA ILE A 720 39.12 13.81 21.36
C ILE A 720 38.79 14.63 20.12
N SER A 721 37.60 14.45 19.53
CA SER A 721 37.19 15.21 18.35
C SER A 721 37.01 16.71 18.63
N ALA A 722 36.61 17.08 19.85
CA ALA A 722 36.44 18.48 20.26
C ALA A 722 37.76 19.15 20.69
N HIS A 723 38.78 18.37 21.04
CA HIS A 723 40.05 18.88 21.55
C HIS A 723 40.81 19.70 20.48
N SER A 724 41.41 20.82 20.91
CA SER A 724 42.07 21.80 20.03
C SER A 724 43.17 21.19 19.16
N HIS A 725 43.97 20.27 19.72
CA HIS A 725 45.01 19.54 19.00
C HIS A 725 44.48 18.79 17.76
N TYR A 726 43.42 18.00 17.91
CA TYR A 726 42.85 17.21 16.80
C TYR A 726 42.02 18.07 15.86
N GLN A 727 41.43 19.17 16.34
CA GLN A 727 40.84 20.20 15.48
C GLN A 727 41.91 20.86 14.59
N ALA A 728 43.10 21.17 15.12
CA ALA A 728 44.21 21.70 14.35
C ALA A 728 44.73 20.68 13.31
N LYS A 729 44.94 19.42 13.72
CA LYS A 729 45.26 18.33 12.77
C LYS A 729 44.21 18.23 11.67
N SER A 730 42.92 18.28 12.02
CA SER A 730 41.84 18.19 11.03
C SER A 730 41.87 19.32 10.00
N ARG A 731 42.27 20.53 10.41
CA ARG A 731 42.38 21.71 9.53
C ARG A 731 43.59 21.65 8.60
N ALA A 732 44.63 20.89 8.97
CA ALA A 732 45.85 20.72 8.19
C ALA A 732 45.74 19.60 7.13
N ILE A 733 44.64 18.84 7.11
CA ILE A 733 44.40 17.78 6.11
C ILE A 733 44.13 18.42 4.74
N ASP A 734 44.86 18.00 3.70
CA ASP A 734 44.47 18.30 2.32
C ASP A 734 43.22 17.49 1.95
N TYR A 735 42.10 18.20 1.92
CA TYR A 735 40.79 17.60 1.71
C TYR A 735 40.59 17.08 0.27
N ASN A 736 41.22 17.70 -0.72
CA ASN A 736 41.09 17.26 -2.12
C ASN A 736 41.76 15.89 -2.29
N ASP A 737 42.97 15.74 -1.72
CA ASP A 737 43.70 14.48 -1.73
C ASP A 737 42.91 13.39 -1.00
N LEU A 738 42.45 13.68 0.23
CA LEU A 738 41.74 12.70 1.04
C LEU A 738 40.42 12.25 0.39
N ALA A 739 39.66 13.17 -0.20
CA ALA A 739 38.42 12.85 -0.89
C ALA A 739 38.68 12.03 -2.17
N SER A 740 39.72 12.38 -2.94
CA SER A 740 40.17 11.62 -4.10
C SER A 740 40.54 10.19 -3.72
N ARG A 741 41.36 10.02 -2.68
CA ARG A 741 41.80 8.70 -2.21
C ARG A 741 40.65 7.83 -1.69
N ILE A 742 39.64 8.40 -1.03
CA ILE A 742 38.45 7.66 -0.57
C ILE A 742 37.53 7.29 -1.75
N SER A 743 37.26 8.22 -2.66
CA SER A 743 36.34 8.03 -3.80
C SER A 743 36.89 7.06 -4.85
N THR A 744 38.21 7.04 -5.04
CA THR A 744 38.91 6.08 -5.91
C THR A 744 39.14 4.72 -5.24
N GLY A 745 38.78 4.57 -3.96
CA GLY A 745 38.97 3.34 -3.20
C GLY A 745 40.42 3.07 -2.76
N GLN A 746 41.35 4.02 -2.98
CA GLN A 746 42.76 3.92 -2.55
C GLN A 746 42.92 3.90 -1.02
N THR A 747 41.99 4.51 -0.27
CA THR A 747 41.93 4.39 1.19
C THR A 747 40.47 4.27 1.67
N THR A 748 40.27 3.74 2.87
CA THR A 748 38.96 3.76 3.52
C THR A 748 38.93 4.85 4.59
N VAL A 749 37.74 5.33 4.96
CA VAL A 749 37.56 6.28 6.08
C VAL A 749 38.29 5.83 7.36
N LYS A 750 38.34 4.52 7.61
CA LYS A 750 39.03 3.96 8.78
C LYS A 750 40.55 4.04 8.65
N LEU A 751 41.10 3.72 7.48
CA LEU A 751 42.55 3.79 7.21
C LEU A 751 43.03 5.25 7.20
N ALA A 752 42.30 6.12 6.50
CA ALA A 752 42.50 7.57 6.52
C ALA A 752 42.55 8.16 7.94
N ALA A 753 41.59 7.80 8.80
CA ALA A 753 41.56 8.28 10.18
C ALA A 753 42.80 7.84 10.98
N LYS A 754 43.27 6.62 10.73
CA LYS A 754 44.47 6.06 11.37
C LYS A 754 45.76 6.73 10.85
N GLU A 755 45.87 6.91 9.53
CA GLU A 755 47.03 7.56 8.90
C GLU A 755 47.19 9.02 9.35
N LEU A 756 46.07 9.72 9.49
CA LEU A 756 46.04 11.13 9.87
C LEU A 756 46.04 11.34 11.39
N ASP A 757 45.97 10.25 12.17
CA ASP A 757 45.83 10.25 13.62
C ASP A 757 44.72 11.21 14.10
N VAL A 758 43.52 11.04 13.53
CA VAL A 758 42.32 11.79 13.89
C VAL A 758 41.15 10.84 14.16
N PRO A 759 40.20 11.20 15.04
CA PRO A 759 39.00 10.39 15.28
C PRO A 759 38.26 10.08 13.98
N ARG A 760 37.81 8.83 13.84
CA ARG A 760 37.04 8.39 12.67
C ARG A 760 35.86 9.31 12.32
N PRO A 761 35.10 9.90 13.26
CA PRO A 761 34.03 10.85 12.92
C PRO A 761 34.49 12.16 12.26
N ILE A 762 35.75 12.58 12.47
CA ILE A 762 36.32 13.75 11.81
C ILE A 762 36.47 13.51 10.32
N VAL A 763 36.83 12.31 9.86
CA VAL A 763 37.07 12.04 8.43
C VAL A 763 35.80 12.19 7.56
N PRO A 764 34.62 11.65 7.92
CA PRO A 764 33.35 11.96 7.25
C PRO A 764 32.89 13.39 7.46
N GLY A 765 33.12 13.99 8.63
CA GLY A 765 32.81 15.40 8.87
C GLY A 765 33.63 16.33 7.97
N VAL A 766 34.87 15.94 7.68
CA VAL A 766 35.79 16.55 6.73
C VAL A 766 35.35 16.29 5.29
N PHE A 767 34.87 15.09 4.96
CA PHE A 767 34.28 14.78 3.65
C PHE A 767 33.00 15.61 3.41
N CYS A 768 32.16 15.79 4.44
CA CYS A 768 31.01 16.69 4.41
C CYS A 768 31.44 18.17 4.31
N ARG A 769 32.54 18.58 4.96
CA ARG A 769 33.12 19.93 4.79
C ARG A 769 33.77 20.12 3.43
N PHE A 770 34.24 19.08 2.77
CA PHE A 770 34.71 19.16 1.39
C PHE A 770 33.54 19.39 0.43
N TYR A 771 32.42 18.71 0.65
CA TYR A 771 31.16 18.98 -0.06
C TYR A 771 30.48 20.29 0.33
N ASN A 772 30.69 20.79 1.56
CA ASN A 772 30.11 22.04 2.05
C ASN A 772 31.07 23.24 2.00
N GLY A 773 32.33 23.05 1.62
CA GLY A 773 33.42 24.01 1.79
C GLY A 773 34.33 24.13 0.57
N HIS A 774 34.04 23.41 -0.51
CA HIS A 774 34.39 23.90 -1.84
C HIS A 774 33.46 25.09 -2.16
N PRO A 775 33.99 26.29 -2.49
CA PRO A 775 33.20 27.42 -2.95
C PRO A 775 32.64 27.23 -4.38
N SER A 776 32.61 26.00 -4.90
CA SER A 776 31.49 25.57 -5.72
C SER A 776 30.26 25.38 -4.81
N TYR A 777 29.73 26.52 -4.34
CA TYR A 777 28.28 26.67 -4.29
C TYR A 777 27.81 26.19 -5.67
N HIS A 778 27.30 24.95 -5.76
CA HIS A 778 26.29 24.67 -6.76
C HIS A 778 25.21 25.69 -6.44
N LEU A 779 25.25 26.73 -7.27
CA LEU A 779 24.73 28.04 -7.03
C LEU A 779 23.23 27.95 -7.17
N SER A 780 22.61 27.34 -6.17
CA SER A 780 21.18 27.12 -6.18
C SER A 780 20.54 28.48 -6.11
N LYS A 781 19.90 28.86 -7.21
CA LYS A 781 18.99 30.00 -7.24
C LYS A 781 17.78 29.77 -6.34
N ASP A 782 17.64 28.55 -5.81
CA ASP A 782 16.52 28.10 -5.00
C ASP A 782 17.00 27.65 -3.61
N LEU A 783 16.39 28.18 -2.55
CA LEU A 783 16.57 27.72 -1.18
C LEU A 783 15.31 27.00 -0.73
N SER A 784 15.40 25.69 -0.45
CA SER A 784 14.29 24.92 0.10
C SER A 784 14.40 24.78 1.62
N ILE A 785 13.42 25.31 2.35
CA ILE A 785 13.32 25.26 3.80
C ILE A 785 12.20 24.31 4.17
N HIS A 786 12.54 23.21 4.83
CA HIS A 786 11.57 22.33 5.47
C HIS A 786 11.56 22.59 6.97
N ILE A 787 10.47 23.15 7.48
CA ILE A 787 10.34 23.46 8.90
C ILE A 787 8.89 23.36 9.37
N GLU A 788 8.70 22.76 10.54
CA GLU A 788 7.40 22.71 11.19
C GLU A 788 6.97 24.12 11.63
N LEU A 789 5.75 24.53 11.24
CA LEU A 789 5.21 25.86 11.58
C LEU A 789 5.17 26.15 13.08
N GLY A 790 4.92 25.13 13.93
CA GLY A 790 5.00 25.25 15.37
C GLY A 790 6.39 25.70 15.87
N CYS A 791 7.47 25.34 15.18
CA CYS A 791 8.81 25.82 15.49
C CYS A 791 9.00 27.31 15.17
N ILE A 792 8.30 27.84 14.16
CA ILE A 792 8.30 29.28 13.85
C ILE A 792 7.51 30.02 14.93
N TYR A 793 6.28 29.59 15.22
CA TYR A 793 5.41 30.26 16.19
C TYR A 793 6.02 30.29 17.59
N SER A 794 6.76 29.24 17.96
CA SER A 794 7.46 29.14 19.25
C SER A 794 8.83 29.82 19.30
N GLY A 795 9.32 30.41 18.19
CA GLY A 795 10.65 31.01 18.11
C GLY A 795 11.82 30.02 18.05
N LYS A 796 11.57 28.71 18.12
CA LYS A 796 12.60 27.67 18.00
C LYS A 796 13.34 27.72 16.65
N ALA A 797 12.61 28.03 15.58
CA ALA A 797 13.16 28.22 14.24
C ALA A 797 14.19 29.34 14.22
N LEU A 798 13.84 30.49 14.79
CA LEU A 798 14.71 31.66 14.90
C LEU A 798 15.92 31.35 15.78
N ALA A 799 15.72 30.68 16.92
CA ALA A 799 16.80 30.26 17.79
C ALA A 799 17.79 29.32 17.07
N LEU A 800 17.29 28.43 16.21
CA LEU A 800 18.11 27.55 15.38
C LEU A 800 18.90 28.33 14.32
N LEU A 801 18.25 29.27 13.62
CA LEU A 801 18.91 30.14 12.65
C LEU A 801 19.92 31.12 13.28
N SER A 802 19.79 31.38 14.58
CA SER A 802 20.70 32.25 15.35
C SER A 802 21.89 31.50 15.95
N ARG A 803 21.89 30.16 15.95
CA ARG A 803 23.02 29.34 16.43
C ARG A 803 24.10 29.19 15.36
N ALA A 804 25.35 29.03 15.78
CA ALA A 804 26.41 28.59 14.88
C ALA A 804 26.09 27.18 14.34
N PRO A 805 26.20 26.91 13.02
CA PRO A 805 26.87 27.71 11.99
C PRO A 805 26.00 28.72 11.21
N TYR A 806 24.70 28.83 11.48
CA TYR A 806 23.74 29.56 10.63
C TYR A 806 23.67 31.08 10.89
N ARG A 807 24.25 31.55 12.00
CA ARG A 807 24.19 32.95 12.44
C ARG A 807 24.71 33.94 11.41
N ASP A 808 25.68 33.56 10.59
CA ASP A 808 26.31 34.45 9.61
C ASP A 808 26.08 33.98 8.16
N CYS A 809 25.20 33.00 7.95
CA CYS A 809 24.89 32.50 6.62
C CYS A 809 24.06 33.53 5.82
N VAL A 810 24.66 34.06 4.75
CA VAL A 810 23.95 34.81 3.72
C VAL A 810 24.07 34.05 2.40
N PHE A 811 22.95 33.92 1.70
CA PHE A 811 22.81 33.28 0.39
C PHE A 811 22.51 34.37 -0.67
N PRO A 812 23.52 35.16 -1.08
CA PRO A 812 23.32 36.36 -1.91
C PRO A 812 22.85 36.08 -3.35
N LEU A 813 22.80 34.80 -3.75
CA LEU A 813 22.48 34.39 -5.12
C LEU A 813 21.16 33.62 -5.20
N VAL A 814 20.54 33.33 -4.06
CA VAL A 814 19.19 32.78 -3.98
C VAL A 814 18.19 33.81 -4.51
N ARG A 815 17.40 33.40 -5.49
CA ARG A 815 16.33 34.16 -6.15
C ARG A 815 14.95 33.67 -5.75
N SER A 816 14.85 32.41 -5.34
CA SER A 816 13.63 31.69 -5.02
C SER A 816 13.77 31.02 -3.66
N VAL A 817 12.77 31.18 -2.80
CA VAL A 817 12.72 30.48 -1.51
C VAL A 817 11.50 29.57 -1.50
N SER A 818 11.72 28.27 -1.41
CA SER A 818 10.67 27.27 -1.29
C SER A 818 10.49 26.88 0.16
N PHE A 819 9.33 27.16 0.73
CA PHE A 819 8.96 26.82 2.08
C PHE A 819 8.03 25.61 2.08
N THR A 820 8.47 24.50 2.69
CA THR A 820 7.66 23.31 2.87
C THR A 820 7.47 22.98 4.34
N SER A 821 6.25 22.61 4.74
CA SER A 821 6.00 22.16 6.11
C SER A 821 5.12 20.92 6.07
N ASP A 822 5.62 19.85 6.69
CA ASP A 822 4.82 18.68 7.04
C ASP A 822 4.24 18.91 8.44
N MET A 823 2.92 18.98 8.58
CA MET A 823 2.31 19.12 9.90
C MET A 823 1.71 17.78 10.36
N ILE A 824 2.45 17.09 11.22
CA ILE A 824 1.98 15.89 11.91
C ILE A 824 1.37 16.33 13.25
N ILE A 825 0.04 16.26 13.34
CA ILE A 825 -0.80 16.30 14.57
C ILE A 825 -0.07 16.83 15.81
N MET A 826 -0.21 18.12 16.12
CA MET A 826 -0.07 18.54 17.51
C MET A 826 -1.22 17.88 18.28
N ARG A 827 -0.90 16.88 19.11
CA ARG A 827 -1.86 16.24 20.01
C ARG A 827 -2.61 17.34 20.77
N LYS A 828 -3.94 17.24 20.84
CA LYS A 828 -4.84 18.08 21.65
C LYS A 828 -4.17 18.38 23.00
N GLY A 829 -3.59 19.57 23.14
CA GLY A 829 -2.67 19.79 24.24
C GLY A 829 -1.82 21.03 24.06
N ARG A 830 -2.47 22.17 24.33
CA ARG A 830 -1.93 23.48 24.73
C ARG A 830 -1.73 24.53 23.63
N ASP A 831 -2.59 25.55 23.68
CA ASP A 831 -2.51 26.87 23.03
C ASP A 831 -1.32 27.74 23.50
N ILE A 832 -0.15 27.16 23.78
CA ILE A 832 0.97 27.89 24.45
C ILE A 832 1.55 29.03 23.59
N TYR A 833 1.36 29.04 22.27
CA TYR A 833 2.14 29.91 21.39
C TYR A 833 1.45 31.21 20.99
N ALA A 834 0.21 31.47 21.43
CA ALA A 834 -0.61 32.57 20.90
C ALA A 834 -0.04 33.98 21.17
N SER A 835 0.57 34.23 22.33
CA SER A 835 0.97 35.59 22.73
C SER A 835 2.21 36.12 22.00
N CYS A 836 3.18 35.27 21.65
CA CYS A 836 4.43 35.69 21.01
C CYS A 836 4.58 35.25 19.54
N ALA A 837 3.59 34.56 18.97
CA ALA A 837 3.70 34.02 17.62
C ALA A 837 3.92 35.10 16.56
N HIS A 838 3.25 36.24 16.65
CA HIS A 838 3.39 37.34 15.68
C HIS A 838 4.81 37.92 15.66
N ASP A 839 5.39 38.17 16.83
CA ASP A 839 6.77 38.67 16.96
C ASP A 839 7.78 37.64 16.45
N ASN A 840 7.58 36.36 16.79
CA ASN A 840 8.45 35.28 16.33
C ASN A 840 8.38 35.10 14.80
N ILE A 841 7.20 35.22 14.21
CA ILE A 841 7.01 35.22 12.76
C ILE A 841 7.76 36.39 12.13
N ALA A 842 7.59 37.60 12.67
CA ALA A 842 8.25 38.79 12.13
C ALA A 842 9.76 38.71 12.19
N ALA A 843 10.30 38.30 13.33
CA ALA A 843 11.73 38.09 13.49
C ALA A 843 12.26 36.97 12.58
N PHE A 844 11.51 35.88 12.40
CA PHE A 844 11.86 34.81 11.47
C PHE A 844 11.90 35.28 10.01
N VAL A 845 10.87 36.01 9.55
CA VAL A 845 10.80 36.52 8.17
C VAL A 845 11.89 37.56 7.92
N GLN A 846 12.15 38.45 8.89
CA GLN A 846 13.26 39.41 8.81
C GLN A 846 14.60 38.69 8.71
N ARG A 847 14.80 37.63 9.50
CA ARG A 847 16.02 36.82 9.43
C ARG A 847 16.14 36.12 8.07
N LEU A 848 15.06 35.54 7.57
CA LEU A 848 15.04 34.91 6.24
C LEU A 848 15.43 35.92 5.15
N ARG A 849 14.90 37.14 5.20
CA ARG A 849 15.25 38.24 4.28
C ARG A 849 16.73 38.61 4.34
N GLN A 850 17.31 38.67 5.53
CA GLN A 850 18.76 38.91 5.69
C GLN A 850 19.59 37.77 5.09
N MET A 851 19.11 36.53 5.22
CA MET A 851 19.77 35.35 4.67
C MET A 851 19.61 35.26 3.15
N THR A 852 18.55 35.81 2.55
CA THR A 852 18.28 35.71 1.10
C THR A 852 17.97 37.08 0.47
N PRO A 853 18.91 38.04 0.48
CA PRO A 853 18.63 39.44 0.11
C PRO A 853 18.21 39.66 -1.36
N ARG A 854 18.42 38.66 -2.24
CA ARG A 854 18.00 38.70 -3.66
C ARG A 854 16.80 37.82 -3.99
N ALA A 855 16.21 37.18 -2.97
CA ALA A 855 15.00 36.39 -3.16
C ALA A 855 13.85 37.31 -3.55
N HIS A 856 13.25 37.02 -4.69
CA HIS A 856 12.08 37.74 -5.22
C HIS A 856 10.97 36.77 -5.61
N GLU A 857 11.23 35.46 -5.57
CA GLU A 857 10.27 34.38 -5.73
C GLU A 857 10.11 33.60 -4.43
N PHE A 858 8.87 33.28 -4.06
CA PHE A 858 8.54 32.47 -2.90
C PHE A 858 7.58 31.35 -3.28
N ASN A 859 7.94 30.11 -2.98
CA ASN A 859 7.13 28.92 -3.23
C ASN A 859 6.64 28.34 -1.91
N LEU A 860 5.34 28.28 -1.69
CA LEU A 860 4.74 27.75 -0.47
C LEU A 860 4.14 26.37 -0.72
N GLY A 861 4.66 25.34 -0.07
CA GLY A 861 4.16 23.97 -0.13
C GLY A 861 3.84 23.43 1.27
N VAL A 862 2.62 23.65 1.77
CA VAL A 862 2.18 23.07 3.04
C VAL A 862 1.32 21.85 2.75
N TYR A 863 1.71 20.71 3.32
CA TYR A 863 0.93 19.47 3.29
C TYR A 863 0.07 19.39 4.54
N MET A 864 -1.25 19.44 4.37
CA MET A 864 -2.20 19.40 5.48
C MET A 864 -2.98 18.09 5.45
N ARG A 865 -3.18 17.46 6.63
CA ARG A 865 -3.94 16.21 6.76
C ARG A 865 -5.14 16.29 7.71
N VAL A 866 -5.26 17.33 8.55
CA VAL A 866 -6.29 17.41 9.61
C VAL A 866 -6.62 18.88 9.93
N SER A 867 -7.81 19.12 10.51
CA SER A 867 -8.30 20.44 10.96
C SER A 867 -7.35 21.15 11.94
N TRP A 868 -7.13 22.44 11.70
CA TRP A 868 -6.34 23.31 12.58
C TRP A 868 -7.23 24.00 13.62
N PRO A 869 -6.70 24.36 14.80
CA PRO A 869 -7.30 25.39 15.65
C PRO A 869 -7.36 26.72 14.89
N GLU A 870 -8.45 27.48 15.07
CA GLU A 870 -8.67 28.78 14.40
C GLU A 870 -7.52 29.77 14.64
N ASN A 871 -6.95 29.78 15.85
CA ASN A 871 -5.84 30.67 16.20
C ASN A 871 -4.58 30.41 15.36
N THR A 872 -4.28 29.13 15.08
CA THR A 872 -3.11 28.74 14.29
C THR A 872 -3.24 29.17 12.83
N MET A 873 -4.47 29.26 12.31
CA MET A 873 -4.76 29.77 10.98
C MET A 873 -4.43 31.26 10.85
N GLY A 874 -4.76 32.06 11.86
CA GLY A 874 -4.39 33.48 11.90
C GLY A 874 -2.87 33.69 11.87
N HIS A 875 -2.12 32.90 12.64
CA HIS A 875 -0.64 32.95 12.63
C HIS A 875 -0.05 32.53 11.27
N PHE A 876 -0.61 31.49 10.64
CA PHE A 876 -0.18 31.11 9.29
C PHE A 876 -0.45 32.23 8.28
N GLY A 877 -1.62 32.88 8.36
CA GLY A 877 -1.92 34.05 7.55
C GLY A 877 -0.91 35.17 7.76
N SER A 878 -0.57 35.49 9.00
CA SER A 878 0.47 36.49 9.31
C SER A 878 1.83 36.13 8.69
N LEU A 879 2.25 34.86 8.78
CA LEU A 879 3.50 34.39 8.16
C LEU A 879 3.48 34.58 6.64
N VAL A 880 2.42 34.16 5.96
CA VAL A 880 2.30 34.30 4.50
C VAL A 880 2.32 35.78 4.12
N ASN A 881 1.57 36.63 4.82
CA ASN A 881 1.50 38.06 4.51
C ASN A 881 2.86 38.75 4.62
N GLN A 882 3.56 38.51 5.71
CA GLN A 882 4.88 39.10 5.94
C GLN A 882 5.90 38.63 4.90
N ILE A 883 5.81 37.38 4.44
CA ILE A 883 6.68 36.92 3.35
C ILE A 883 6.31 37.61 2.03
N LEU A 884 5.02 37.70 1.72
CA LEU A 884 4.54 38.26 0.46
C LEU A 884 4.92 39.74 0.28
N GLN A 885 4.95 40.52 1.36
CA GLN A 885 5.36 41.94 1.34
C GLN A 885 6.73 42.19 0.68
N TYR A 886 7.65 41.22 0.73
CA TYR A 886 9.02 41.38 0.23
C TYR A 886 9.33 40.57 -1.04
N THR A 887 8.33 39.90 -1.60
CA THR A 887 8.49 39.08 -2.81
C THR A 887 7.77 39.75 -3.97
N SER A 888 8.21 39.48 -5.20
CA SER A 888 7.50 39.94 -6.42
C SER A 888 6.86 38.78 -7.17
N ARG A 889 7.17 37.54 -6.79
CA ARG A 889 6.68 36.32 -7.41
C ARG A 889 6.26 35.34 -6.33
N PHE A 890 5.04 34.85 -6.41
CA PHE A 890 4.48 33.92 -5.46
C PHE A 890 4.00 32.66 -6.18
N LYS A 891 4.43 31.50 -5.71
CA LYS A 891 3.84 30.21 -6.09
C LYS A 891 3.30 29.51 -4.86
N ASN A 892 2.09 28.99 -4.97
CA ASN A 892 1.42 28.31 -3.91
C ASN A 892 0.99 26.92 -4.41
N SER A 893 1.48 25.89 -3.73
CA SER A 893 1.11 24.49 -3.93
C SER A 893 0.54 23.88 -2.64
N LEU A 894 -0.32 24.62 -1.93
CA LEU A 894 -1.11 24.09 -0.82
C LEU A 894 -1.89 22.88 -1.31
N LEU A 895 -1.79 21.77 -0.57
CA LEU A 895 -2.43 20.50 -0.88
C LEU A 895 -3.39 20.16 0.25
N ASP A 896 -4.65 19.90 -0.14
CA ASP A 896 -5.69 19.24 0.68
C ASP A 896 -6.10 20.05 1.92
N TYR A 897 -7.01 21.00 1.70
CA TYR A 897 -7.68 21.67 2.81
C TYR A 897 -9.19 21.54 2.62
N ARG A 898 -9.97 21.37 3.69
CA ARG A 898 -11.45 21.29 3.63
C ARG A 898 -12.13 22.55 4.18
N ARG A 899 -11.36 23.52 4.69
CA ARG A 899 -11.90 24.76 5.28
C ARG A 899 -11.28 25.97 4.60
N PRO A 900 -11.89 27.14 4.59
CA PRO A 900 -11.18 28.35 4.20
C PRO A 900 -10.11 28.72 5.25
N ILE A 901 -8.91 29.12 4.82
CA ILE A 901 -7.94 29.84 5.65
C ILE A 901 -8.31 31.32 5.53
N ALA A 902 -8.45 32.06 6.63
CA ALA A 902 -8.56 33.51 6.54
C ALA A 902 -7.15 34.10 6.34
N LEU A 903 -6.72 34.29 5.09
CA LEU A 903 -5.52 35.06 4.78
C LEU A 903 -5.93 36.52 4.62
N ASN A 904 -5.33 37.43 5.38
CA ASN A 904 -5.55 38.87 5.21
C ASN A 904 -4.45 39.47 4.32
N PHE A 905 -4.70 39.69 3.04
CA PHE A 905 -3.66 40.22 2.15
C PHE A 905 -3.49 41.76 2.18
N ASP A 906 -4.07 42.45 3.16
CA ASP A 906 -3.94 43.90 3.31
C ASP A 906 -2.47 44.37 3.20
N GLY A 907 -2.25 45.31 2.27
CA GLY A 907 -0.94 45.90 2.01
C GLY A 907 -0.06 45.15 0.98
N ILE A 908 -0.50 44.02 0.42
CA ILE A 908 0.23 43.30 -0.63
C ILE A 908 -0.24 43.78 -2.00
N CYS A 909 0.54 44.67 -2.63
CA CYS A 909 0.19 45.27 -3.92
C CYS A 909 1.31 45.20 -4.96
N ASN A 910 2.41 44.49 -4.67
CA ASN A 910 3.64 44.50 -5.45
C ASN A 910 3.95 43.19 -6.20
N LEU A 911 3.07 42.18 -6.14
CA LEU A 911 3.30 40.92 -6.84
C LEU A 911 3.15 41.10 -8.35
N ALA A 912 4.18 40.71 -9.09
CA ALA A 912 4.19 40.64 -10.56
C ALA A 912 3.85 39.24 -11.08
N HIS A 913 3.96 38.19 -10.26
CA HIS A 913 3.71 36.81 -10.67
C HIS A 913 2.98 36.05 -9.57
N ILE A 914 1.83 35.48 -9.89
CA ILE A 914 1.06 34.61 -8.98
C ILE A 914 0.83 33.27 -9.70
N ASP A 915 1.24 32.17 -9.08
CA ASP A 915 0.95 30.79 -9.51
C ASP A 915 0.27 30.05 -8.35
N TYR A 916 -1.04 29.92 -8.38
CA TYR A 916 -1.84 29.56 -7.21
C TYR A 916 -2.72 28.33 -7.43
N ALA A 917 -2.66 27.39 -6.49
CA ALA A 917 -3.56 26.24 -6.40
C ALA A 917 -4.94 26.65 -5.83
N LEU A 918 -6.00 26.60 -6.62
CA LEU A 918 -7.39 26.83 -6.23
C LEU A 918 -7.93 25.63 -5.45
N ASP A 919 -7.73 25.66 -4.14
CA ASP A 919 -8.28 24.68 -3.19
C ASP A 919 -8.35 25.32 -1.79
N PRO A 920 -9.40 25.09 -0.97
CA PRO A 920 -10.75 25.71 -0.97
C PRO A 920 -10.76 27.25 -0.94
N ASN A 921 -9.59 27.87 -0.85
CA ASN A 921 -9.37 29.30 -0.66
C ASN A 921 -9.38 30.09 -1.97
N ARG A 922 -10.33 29.81 -2.86
CA ARG A 922 -10.42 30.48 -4.16
C ARG A 922 -10.60 32.01 -4.03
N GLU A 923 -11.37 32.44 -3.03
CA GLU A 923 -11.65 33.87 -2.83
C GLU A 923 -10.39 34.66 -2.49
N LEU A 924 -9.55 34.07 -1.64
CA LEU A 924 -8.26 34.64 -1.25
C LEU A 924 -7.36 34.89 -2.46
N CYS A 925 -7.30 33.94 -3.39
CA CYS A 925 -6.49 34.12 -4.59
C CYS A 925 -7.00 35.28 -5.45
N PHE A 926 -8.32 35.43 -5.58
CA PHE A 926 -8.93 36.53 -6.32
C PHE A 926 -8.69 37.87 -5.62
N GLN A 927 -8.85 37.94 -4.29
CA GLN A 927 -8.51 39.12 -3.50
C GLN A 927 -7.04 39.53 -3.69
N LEU A 928 -6.10 38.58 -3.55
CA LEU A 928 -4.68 38.84 -3.75
C LEU A 928 -4.38 39.34 -5.17
N ALA A 929 -4.97 38.72 -6.20
CA ALA A 929 -4.82 39.15 -7.58
C ALA A 929 -5.36 40.58 -7.79
N ARG A 930 -6.55 40.88 -7.25
CA ARG A 930 -7.18 42.21 -7.31
C ARG A 930 -6.34 43.28 -6.61
N GLN A 931 -5.74 42.98 -5.46
CA GLN A 931 -4.85 43.92 -4.77
C GLN A 931 -3.54 44.17 -5.54
N CYS A 932 -3.07 43.18 -6.31
CA CYS A 932 -1.88 43.28 -7.15
C CYS A 932 -2.19 43.75 -8.59
N VAL A 933 -3.39 44.26 -8.87
CA VAL A 933 -3.86 44.58 -10.23
C VAL A 933 -2.91 45.47 -11.04
N SER A 934 -2.25 46.43 -10.38
CA SER A 934 -1.34 47.40 -11.02
C SER A 934 0.07 46.85 -11.27
N THR A 935 0.44 45.72 -10.65
CA THR A 935 1.78 45.12 -10.77
C THR A 935 1.78 43.75 -11.43
N LEU A 936 0.65 43.04 -11.39
CA LEU A 936 0.54 41.65 -11.83
C LEU A 936 0.78 41.51 -13.35
N GLN A 937 1.81 40.75 -13.72
CA GLN A 937 2.19 40.46 -15.10
C GLN A 937 1.90 39.01 -15.50
N TYR A 938 1.89 38.10 -14.52
CA TYR A 938 1.60 36.68 -14.72
C TYR A 938 0.62 36.19 -13.65
N LEU A 939 -0.43 35.49 -14.10
CA LEU A 939 -1.39 34.82 -13.23
C LEU A 939 -1.61 33.41 -13.75
N ARG A 940 -1.31 32.41 -12.93
CA ARG A 940 -1.71 31.02 -13.15
C ARG A 940 -2.59 30.56 -12.01
N LEU A 941 -3.76 30.06 -12.36
CA LEU A 941 -4.70 29.43 -11.45
C LEU A 941 -4.83 27.97 -11.84
N TRP A 942 -4.62 27.03 -10.91
CA TRP A 942 -4.72 25.59 -11.18
C TRP A 942 -5.30 24.84 -9.99
N SER A 943 -5.82 23.62 -10.14
CA SER A 943 -6.38 22.86 -9.01
C SER A 943 -5.94 21.40 -9.11
N LYS A 944 -5.66 20.81 -7.95
CA LYS A 944 -5.38 19.38 -7.80
C LYS A 944 -6.56 18.61 -7.21
N ALA A 945 -7.59 19.30 -6.71
CA ALA A 945 -8.70 18.68 -6.02
C ALA A 945 -9.56 17.86 -7.00
N PHE A 946 -9.79 16.59 -6.66
CA PHE A 946 -10.54 15.63 -7.47
C PHE A 946 -12.06 15.89 -7.37
N LYS A 947 -12.72 15.93 -8.53
CA LYS A 947 -14.14 15.61 -8.86
C LYS A 947 -15.31 16.17 -8.00
N TYR A 948 -15.12 16.72 -6.80
CA TYR A 948 -16.23 16.88 -5.83
C TYR A 948 -16.55 18.30 -5.35
N GLU A 949 -15.77 19.32 -5.68
CA GLU A 949 -16.04 20.68 -5.17
C GLU A 949 -16.59 21.64 -6.23
N ARG A 950 -17.71 22.28 -5.82
CA ARG A 950 -18.61 23.15 -6.59
C ARG A 950 -17.87 24.28 -7.31
N HIS A 951 -18.27 24.52 -8.55
CA HIS A 951 -17.98 25.63 -9.48
C HIS A 951 -17.05 26.74 -8.97
N LEU A 952 -15.92 26.92 -9.64
CA LEU A 952 -15.16 28.17 -9.54
C LEU A 952 -16.03 29.28 -10.15
N ASP A 953 -16.14 30.43 -9.49
CA ASP A 953 -16.77 31.62 -10.07
C ASP A 953 -15.67 32.58 -10.53
N ILE A 954 -15.30 32.49 -11.82
CA ILE A 954 -14.25 33.35 -12.38
C ILE A 954 -14.67 34.82 -12.39
N SER A 955 -15.96 35.14 -12.22
CA SER A 955 -16.44 36.52 -12.19
C SER A 955 -15.83 37.30 -11.04
N ARG A 956 -15.46 36.65 -9.92
CA ARG A 956 -14.81 37.30 -8.78
C ARG A 956 -13.36 37.71 -9.03
N LEU A 957 -12.71 37.12 -10.05
CA LEU A 957 -11.40 37.60 -10.48
C LEU A 957 -11.51 38.97 -11.17
N ILE A 958 -12.60 39.20 -11.91
CA ILE A 958 -12.79 40.37 -12.76
C ILE A 958 -13.76 41.40 -12.16
N ARG A 959 -14.50 41.07 -11.11
CA ARG A 959 -15.42 41.97 -10.41
C ARG A 959 -15.03 42.06 -8.95
N GLY A 960 -14.96 43.29 -8.45
CA GLY A 960 -14.86 43.61 -7.04
C GLY A 960 -16.05 43.04 -6.25
N ASP A 961 -15.92 43.02 -4.92
CA ASP A 961 -17.05 42.64 -4.06
C ASP A 961 -18.18 43.67 -4.14
N ASP A 962 -17.86 44.87 -4.63
CA ASP A 962 -18.77 45.97 -5.00
C ASP A 962 -19.40 45.80 -6.40
N GLY A 963 -19.05 44.75 -7.14
CA GLY A 963 -19.50 44.50 -8.51
C GLY A 963 -18.77 45.30 -9.60
N ILE A 964 -17.83 46.18 -9.24
CA ILE A 964 -17.06 47.00 -10.18
C ILE A 964 -16.05 46.13 -10.91
N CYS A 965 -15.92 46.30 -12.22
CA CYS A 965 -14.96 45.53 -13.00
C CYS A 965 -13.51 45.97 -12.72
N VAL A 966 -12.61 44.99 -12.56
CA VAL A 966 -11.19 45.18 -12.23
C VAL A 966 -10.32 45.04 -13.48
N GLU A 967 -9.54 46.07 -13.81
CA GLU A 967 -8.67 46.11 -14.98
C GLU A 967 -7.21 45.79 -14.63
N TYR A 968 -6.72 44.62 -15.05
CA TYR A 968 -5.34 44.19 -14.91
C TYR A 968 -4.45 44.75 -16.02
N SER A 969 -4.15 46.05 -15.92
CA SER A 969 -3.42 46.83 -16.95
C SER A 969 -2.05 46.28 -17.34
N ARG A 970 -1.40 45.48 -16.48
CA ARG A 970 -0.06 44.91 -16.73
C ARG A 970 -0.04 43.41 -16.98
N LEU A 971 -1.16 42.70 -16.91
CA LEU A 971 -1.18 41.25 -17.01
C LEU A 971 -0.87 40.79 -18.43
N GLN A 972 0.30 40.18 -18.62
CA GLN A 972 0.77 39.70 -19.92
C GLN A 972 0.49 38.22 -20.15
N LYS A 973 0.42 37.41 -19.09
CA LYS A 973 0.23 35.96 -19.18
C LYS A 973 -0.82 35.47 -18.19
N LEU A 974 -1.88 34.85 -18.71
CA LEU A 974 -2.96 34.24 -17.94
C LEU A 974 -3.03 32.74 -18.25
N ILE A 975 -2.93 31.91 -17.23
CA ILE A 975 -3.10 30.45 -17.32
C ILE A 975 -4.24 30.00 -16.40
N LEU A 976 -5.25 29.34 -16.96
CA LEU A 976 -6.37 28.74 -16.26
C LEU A 976 -6.32 27.22 -16.45
N ASP A 977 -5.93 26.51 -15.41
CA ASP A 977 -5.60 25.08 -15.38
C ASP A 977 -6.47 24.36 -14.34
N ASN A 978 -7.78 24.58 -14.44
CA ASN A 978 -8.81 24.08 -13.54
C ASN A 978 -9.95 23.48 -14.34
N ASP A 979 -10.57 22.41 -13.83
CA ASP A 979 -11.81 21.89 -14.41
C ASP A 979 -12.95 22.87 -14.14
N LEU A 980 -13.08 23.87 -15.02
CA LEU A 980 -14.09 24.92 -14.95
C LEU A 980 -15.38 24.44 -15.62
N THR A 981 -15.93 23.30 -15.20
CA THR A 981 -17.31 22.93 -15.54
C THR A 981 -18.25 23.89 -14.80
N MET A 982 -18.40 25.09 -15.37
CA MET A 982 -19.17 26.17 -14.78
C MET A 982 -20.64 26.04 -15.18
N LEU A 983 -21.54 26.05 -14.19
CA LEU A 983 -22.97 26.23 -14.44
C LEU A 983 -23.28 27.65 -14.96
N GLN A 984 -22.41 28.64 -14.69
CA GLN A 984 -22.59 30.02 -15.12
C GLN A 984 -21.28 30.58 -15.70
N ARG A 985 -21.30 30.98 -16.97
CA ARG A 985 -20.19 31.68 -17.61
C ARG A 985 -20.45 33.19 -17.58
N PRO A 986 -19.69 33.99 -16.80
CA PRO A 986 -19.93 35.42 -16.73
C PRO A 986 -19.73 36.09 -18.09
N VAL A 987 -20.55 37.11 -18.33
CA VAL A 987 -20.47 38.00 -19.50
C VAL A 987 -19.65 39.23 -19.10
N LEU A 988 -18.58 39.51 -19.85
CA LEU A 988 -17.70 40.66 -19.66
C LEU A 988 -18.29 41.95 -20.24
N GLY A 989 -19.17 41.83 -21.24
CA GLY A 989 -19.80 42.97 -21.91
C GLY A 989 -18.78 43.71 -22.79
N THR A 990 -18.56 45.00 -22.55
CA THR A 990 -17.57 45.83 -23.28
C THR A 990 -16.26 46.03 -22.50
N PHE A 991 -16.19 45.53 -21.27
CA PHE A 991 -15.05 45.77 -20.39
C PHE A 991 -13.85 44.88 -20.75
N VAL A 992 -12.67 45.50 -20.90
CA VAL A 992 -11.42 44.80 -21.21
C VAL A 992 -10.63 44.58 -19.93
N ALA A 993 -10.83 43.42 -19.29
CA ALA A 993 -10.19 43.14 -18.01
C ALA A 993 -8.67 43.00 -18.05
N PHE A 994 -8.07 42.70 -19.21
CA PHE A 994 -6.65 42.33 -19.30
C PHE A 994 -5.93 42.99 -20.49
N PRO A 995 -5.97 44.31 -20.68
CA PRO A 995 -5.61 44.97 -21.94
C PRO A 995 -4.16 44.74 -22.43
N ALA A 996 -3.25 44.27 -21.57
CA ALA A 996 -1.88 43.92 -21.91
C ALA A 996 -1.64 42.42 -22.19
N LEU A 997 -2.70 41.60 -22.27
CA LEU A 997 -2.59 40.14 -22.35
C LEU A 997 -1.94 39.71 -23.66
N ARG A 998 -0.80 39.00 -23.56
CA ARG A 998 -0.03 38.45 -24.68
C ARG A 998 -0.13 36.94 -24.77
N HIS A 999 -0.33 36.26 -23.65
CA HIS A 999 -0.36 34.79 -23.57
C HIS A 999 -1.59 34.36 -22.77
N LEU A 1000 -2.50 33.64 -23.43
CA LEU A 1000 -3.67 33.03 -22.81
C LEU A 1000 -3.59 31.51 -22.92
N SER A 1001 -3.66 30.81 -21.80
CA SER A 1001 -3.69 29.35 -21.77
C SER A 1001 -4.86 28.86 -20.92
N ILE A 1002 -5.84 28.22 -21.53
CA ILE A 1002 -7.02 27.68 -20.87
C ILE A 1002 -6.98 26.16 -21.09
N LYS A 1003 -6.63 25.39 -20.05
CA LYS A 1003 -6.50 23.93 -20.21
C LYS A 1003 -7.85 23.20 -20.27
N TYR A 1004 -8.92 23.87 -19.85
CA TYR A 1004 -10.29 23.37 -19.82
C TYR A 1004 -11.21 24.29 -20.63
N GLU A 1005 -12.49 24.34 -20.31
CA GLU A 1005 -13.46 25.13 -21.07
C GLU A 1005 -13.22 26.65 -20.93
N TYR A 1006 -13.50 27.38 -22.01
CA TYR A 1006 -13.48 28.83 -22.01
C TYR A 1006 -14.51 29.37 -21.00
N PRO A 1007 -14.07 30.14 -19.99
CA PRO A 1007 -14.88 30.36 -18.80
C PRO A 1007 -15.84 31.56 -18.89
N PHE A 1008 -15.91 32.25 -20.04
CA PHE A 1008 -16.79 33.41 -20.24
C PHE A 1008 -17.94 33.10 -21.20
N GLY A 1009 -19.06 33.80 -21.03
CA GLY A 1009 -20.25 33.65 -21.86
C GLY A 1009 -20.19 34.44 -23.17
N ASP A 1010 -19.16 35.27 -23.35
CA ASP A 1010 -18.95 36.12 -24.51
C ASP A 1010 -17.50 36.07 -25.02
N ASP A 1011 -17.24 36.69 -26.16
CA ASP A 1011 -15.94 36.76 -26.83
C ASP A 1011 -15.12 38.01 -26.47
N THR A 1012 -15.54 38.76 -25.46
CA THR A 1012 -14.95 40.07 -25.11
C THR A 1012 -13.50 39.94 -24.66
N LEU A 1013 -13.12 38.83 -24.02
CA LEU A 1013 -11.72 38.57 -23.68
C LEU A 1013 -10.82 38.59 -24.91
N PHE A 1014 -11.26 38.00 -26.01
CA PHE A 1014 -10.48 37.95 -27.25
C PHE A 1014 -10.49 39.30 -27.95
N ARG A 1015 -11.67 39.90 -28.15
CA ARG A 1015 -11.79 41.21 -28.81
C ARG A 1015 -11.03 42.31 -28.08
N GLY A 1016 -11.14 42.35 -26.75
CA GLY A 1016 -10.40 43.30 -25.92
C GLY A 1016 -8.88 43.16 -25.98
N ASN A 1017 -8.39 41.98 -26.38
CA ASN A 1017 -6.96 41.66 -26.48
C ASN A 1017 -6.47 41.46 -27.92
N ALA A 1018 -7.27 41.86 -28.90
CA ALA A 1018 -6.98 41.78 -30.32
C ALA A 1018 -5.58 42.31 -30.68
N ALA A 1019 -5.21 43.48 -30.14
CA ALA A 1019 -3.96 44.16 -30.45
C ALA A 1019 -2.72 43.61 -29.72
N THR A 1020 -2.89 42.73 -28.72
CA THR A 1020 -1.82 42.29 -27.82
C THR A 1020 -1.61 40.78 -27.78
N LEU A 1021 -2.66 39.99 -27.99
CA LEU A 1021 -2.62 38.54 -27.87
C LEU A 1021 -1.67 37.92 -28.91
N ALA A 1022 -0.59 37.32 -28.44
CA ALA A 1022 0.43 36.68 -29.26
C ALA A 1022 0.37 35.15 -29.23
N TYR A 1023 -0.11 34.59 -28.11
CA TYR A 1023 -0.23 33.16 -27.89
C TYR A 1023 -1.59 32.80 -27.30
N LEU A 1024 -2.26 31.82 -27.92
CA LEU A 1024 -3.49 31.25 -27.44
C LEU A 1024 -3.37 29.73 -27.33
N ARG A 1025 -3.56 29.18 -26.14
CA ARG A 1025 -3.82 27.76 -25.92
C ARG A 1025 -5.19 27.63 -25.29
N MET A 1026 -6.08 26.85 -25.88
CA MET A 1026 -7.39 26.63 -25.27
C MET A 1026 -7.91 25.23 -25.55
N ARG A 1027 -8.54 24.62 -24.55
CA ARG A 1027 -9.39 23.46 -24.78
C ARG A 1027 -10.75 23.97 -25.23
N MET A 1028 -11.10 23.68 -26.47
CA MET A 1028 -12.28 24.25 -27.10
C MET A 1028 -13.45 23.26 -27.00
N HIS A 1029 -14.61 23.79 -26.61
CA HIS A 1029 -15.90 23.09 -26.61
C HIS A 1029 -16.73 23.56 -27.82
N GLY A 1030 -17.69 22.76 -28.27
CA GLY A 1030 -18.51 23.06 -29.46
C GLY A 1030 -19.20 24.43 -29.36
N SER A 1031 -19.85 24.72 -28.23
CA SER A 1031 -20.50 26.02 -27.98
C SER A 1031 -19.54 27.21 -28.06
N THR A 1032 -18.31 27.05 -27.57
CA THR A 1032 -17.28 28.10 -27.66
C THR A 1032 -16.85 28.29 -29.11
N ALA A 1033 -16.65 27.21 -29.86
CA ALA A 1033 -16.33 27.27 -31.28
C ALA A 1033 -17.41 28.01 -32.07
N THR A 1034 -18.69 27.71 -31.81
CA THR A 1034 -19.84 28.38 -32.41
C THR A 1034 -19.82 29.89 -32.12
N ILE A 1035 -19.68 30.30 -30.86
CA ILE A 1035 -19.63 31.72 -30.46
C ILE A 1035 -18.49 32.45 -31.18
N LEU A 1036 -17.28 31.88 -31.18
CA LEU A 1036 -16.11 32.53 -31.78
C LEU A 1036 -16.22 32.63 -33.31
N ARG A 1037 -16.85 31.63 -33.95
CA ARG A 1037 -17.12 31.61 -35.39
C ARG A 1037 -18.19 32.65 -35.76
N GLU A 1038 -19.35 32.60 -35.12
CA GLU A 1038 -20.48 33.50 -35.41
C GLU A 1038 -20.10 34.96 -35.21
N ARG A 1039 -19.31 35.25 -34.17
CA ARG A 1039 -18.82 36.60 -33.88
C ARG A 1039 -17.56 36.99 -34.65
N ARG A 1040 -17.04 36.12 -35.52
CA ARG A 1040 -15.90 36.38 -36.41
C ARG A 1040 -14.67 36.92 -35.66
N VAL A 1041 -14.42 36.37 -34.46
CA VAL A 1041 -13.40 36.88 -33.53
C VAL A 1041 -12.01 36.85 -34.14
N PHE A 1042 -11.65 35.76 -34.83
CA PHE A 1042 -10.33 35.56 -35.43
C PHE A 1042 -10.33 35.78 -36.96
N THR A 1043 -10.96 36.84 -37.44
CA THR A 1043 -10.81 37.25 -38.85
C THR A 1043 -9.36 37.63 -39.18
N ARG A 1044 -9.02 37.59 -40.48
CA ARG A 1044 -7.64 37.75 -41.01
C ARG A 1044 -6.89 39.00 -40.53
N SER A 1045 -7.57 40.03 -40.00
CA SER A 1045 -6.95 41.27 -39.51
C SER A 1045 -7.20 41.56 -38.04
N SER A 1046 -8.06 40.82 -37.34
CA SER A 1046 -8.47 41.21 -35.99
C SER A 1046 -7.37 41.00 -34.95
N HIS A 1047 -6.49 40.01 -35.11
CA HIS A 1047 -5.41 39.71 -34.15
C HIS A 1047 -4.03 39.79 -34.79
N PRO A 1048 -3.49 40.99 -35.09
CA PRO A 1048 -2.25 41.14 -35.86
C PRO A 1048 -1.00 40.58 -35.17
N LYS A 1049 -1.02 40.42 -33.84
CA LYS A 1049 0.13 39.89 -33.07
C LYS A 1049 0.04 38.39 -32.79
N LEU A 1050 -1.04 37.71 -33.17
CA LEU A 1050 -1.25 36.29 -32.87
C LEU A 1050 -0.29 35.43 -33.68
N GLN A 1051 0.74 34.91 -33.01
CA GLN A 1051 1.80 34.12 -33.64
C GLN A 1051 1.51 32.62 -33.56
N SER A 1052 0.88 32.17 -32.48
CA SER A 1052 0.65 30.75 -32.21
C SER A 1052 -0.72 30.52 -31.58
N VAL A 1053 -1.42 29.51 -32.11
CA VAL A 1053 -2.69 29.02 -31.57
C VAL A 1053 -2.59 27.50 -31.40
N ALA A 1054 -2.87 27.01 -30.20
CA ALA A 1054 -2.95 25.61 -29.84
C ALA A 1054 -4.36 25.29 -29.33
N ILE A 1055 -5.17 24.67 -30.17
CA ILE A 1055 -6.53 24.25 -29.82
C ILE A 1055 -6.48 22.79 -29.42
N ILE A 1056 -6.95 22.48 -28.22
CA ILE A 1056 -7.06 21.11 -27.71
C ILE A 1056 -8.54 20.71 -27.80
N ALA A 1057 -8.87 19.73 -28.64
CA ALA A 1057 -10.23 19.22 -28.70
C ALA A 1057 -10.54 18.39 -27.45
N ALA A 1058 -11.60 18.76 -26.73
CA ALA A 1058 -12.11 18.00 -25.60
C ALA A 1058 -13.01 16.86 -26.10
N TYR A 1059 -12.55 15.61 -26.10
CA TYR A 1059 -13.42 14.47 -26.39
C TYR A 1059 -14.16 14.05 -25.12
N ASN A 1060 -15.35 14.63 -24.92
CA ASN A 1060 -16.39 13.96 -24.15
C ASN A 1060 -17.23 13.18 -25.18
N PHE A 1061 -17.65 11.96 -24.84
CA PHE A 1061 -18.39 11.04 -25.72
C PHE A 1061 -19.74 11.62 -26.19
N VAL A 1062 -19.74 12.52 -27.18
CA VAL A 1062 -20.96 13.08 -27.76
C VAL A 1062 -21.28 12.35 -29.07
N PRO A 1063 -22.51 11.84 -29.27
CA PRO A 1063 -22.95 11.12 -30.47
C PRO A 1063 -22.81 11.86 -31.82
N ASN A 1064 -22.52 13.17 -31.81
CA ASN A 1064 -22.42 14.03 -33.00
C ASN A 1064 -20.97 14.43 -33.36
N PHE A 1065 -20.04 13.48 -33.29
CA PHE A 1065 -18.60 13.68 -33.49
C PHE A 1065 -18.23 14.44 -34.79
N PHE A 1066 -18.94 14.20 -35.89
CA PHE A 1066 -18.66 14.83 -37.19
C PHE A 1066 -19.00 16.33 -37.26
N ALA A 1067 -20.13 16.75 -36.67
CA ALA A 1067 -20.56 18.16 -36.71
C ALA A 1067 -19.60 19.04 -35.91
N ILE A 1068 -19.21 18.58 -34.72
CA ILE A 1068 -18.30 19.32 -33.84
C ILE A 1068 -16.88 19.39 -34.45
N ASN A 1069 -16.41 18.32 -35.09
CA ASN A 1069 -15.14 18.35 -35.84
C ASN A 1069 -15.17 19.34 -37.01
N THR A 1070 -16.31 19.47 -37.71
CA THR A 1070 -16.46 20.46 -38.78
C THR A 1070 -16.33 21.88 -38.24
N ASP A 1071 -17.00 22.19 -37.12
CA ASP A 1071 -16.90 23.52 -36.48
C ASP A 1071 -15.47 23.81 -35.96
N TYR A 1072 -14.80 22.81 -35.36
CA TYR A 1072 -13.39 22.92 -34.94
C TYR A 1072 -12.47 23.21 -36.11
N MET A 1073 -12.63 22.46 -37.22
CA MET A 1073 -11.83 22.60 -38.44
C MET A 1073 -12.08 23.95 -39.10
N GLN A 1074 -13.34 24.37 -39.24
CA GLN A 1074 -13.69 25.69 -39.80
C GLN A 1074 -13.09 26.82 -38.96
N PHE A 1075 -13.15 26.72 -37.64
CA PHE A 1075 -12.50 27.67 -36.74
C PHE A 1075 -10.98 27.67 -36.92
N ALA A 1076 -10.34 26.51 -36.92
CA ALA A 1076 -8.90 26.38 -37.16
C ALA A 1076 -8.47 26.99 -38.50
N LEU A 1077 -9.23 26.74 -39.57
CA LEU A 1077 -9.00 27.30 -40.90
C LEU A 1077 -9.15 28.83 -40.91
N SER A 1078 -10.11 29.38 -40.15
CA SER A 1078 -10.28 30.82 -40.01
C SER A 1078 -9.03 31.50 -39.41
N ILE A 1079 -8.30 30.80 -38.53
CA ILE A 1079 -7.07 31.27 -37.89
C ILE A 1079 -5.82 31.05 -38.76
N GLY A 1080 -5.76 29.92 -39.48
CA GLY A 1080 -4.57 29.40 -40.16
C GLY A 1080 -4.03 30.19 -41.36
N SER A 1081 -4.54 31.39 -41.64
CA SER A 1081 -4.08 32.24 -42.76
C SER A 1081 -2.97 33.24 -42.38
N LYS A 1082 -2.59 33.38 -41.10
CA LYS A 1082 -1.51 34.29 -40.64
C LYS A 1082 -0.67 33.78 -39.47
N ALA A 1083 -1.28 33.16 -38.46
CA ALA A 1083 -0.54 32.58 -37.34
C ALA A 1083 0.09 31.25 -37.80
N ALA A 1084 1.20 30.84 -37.18
CA ALA A 1084 1.57 29.42 -37.19
C ALA A 1084 0.55 28.67 -36.32
N ALA A 1085 -0.69 28.59 -36.82
CA ALA A 1085 -1.79 27.90 -36.19
C ALA A 1085 -1.44 26.42 -36.23
N ARG A 1086 -0.98 25.91 -35.09
CA ARG A 1086 -0.68 24.49 -34.92
C ARG A 1086 -1.81 23.91 -34.10
N VAL A 1087 -2.82 23.43 -34.81
CA VAL A 1087 -3.89 22.66 -34.18
C VAL A 1087 -3.30 21.34 -33.73
N ILE A 1088 -3.15 21.18 -32.42
CA ILE A 1088 -2.64 19.94 -31.82
C ILE A 1088 -3.87 19.10 -31.47
N TYR A 1089 -4.21 18.17 -32.35
CA TYR A 1089 -5.20 17.13 -32.03
C TYR A 1089 -4.61 16.17 -31.00
N GLY A 1090 -5.38 15.82 -29.97
CA GLY A 1090 -5.06 14.68 -29.12
C GLY A 1090 -5.03 13.41 -29.95
N LEU A 1091 -3.95 12.63 -29.85
CA LEU A 1091 -3.56 11.51 -30.72
C LEU A 1091 -4.51 10.30 -30.80
N SER A 1092 -5.71 10.35 -30.21
CA SER A 1092 -6.67 9.23 -30.27
C SER A 1092 -7.43 9.11 -31.61
N CYS A 1093 -7.20 9.99 -32.60
CA CYS A 1093 -8.03 10.07 -33.81
C CYS A 1093 -7.25 10.23 -35.13
N VAL A 1094 -6.06 9.64 -35.27
CA VAL A 1094 -5.18 9.82 -36.46
C VAL A 1094 -5.86 9.40 -37.77
N GLN A 1095 -6.75 8.39 -37.76
CA GLN A 1095 -7.45 7.93 -38.97
C GLN A 1095 -8.52 8.92 -39.48
N ASP A 1096 -9.21 9.63 -38.57
CA ASP A 1096 -10.28 10.59 -38.94
C ASP A 1096 -9.75 11.97 -39.31
N ILE A 1097 -8.56 12.35 -38.80
CA ILE A 1097 -7.87 13.58 -39.20
C ILE A 1097 -7.47 13.50 -40.67
N SER A 1098 -6.94 12.37 -41.13
CA SER A 1098 -6.60 12.19 -42.56
C SER A 1098 -7.83 12.33 -43.46
N ARG A 1099 -8.99 11.77 -43.06
CA ARG A 1099 -10.26 11.89 -43.79
C ARG A 1099 -10.81 13.32 -43.78
N SER A 1100 -10.74 13.98 -42.63
CA SER A 1100 -11.17 15.39 -42.47
C SER A 1100 -10.26 16.35 -43.24
N LEU A 1101 -8.96 16.09 -43.30
CA LEU A 1101 -8.01 16.89 -44.09
C LEU A 1101 -8.17 16.65 -45.60
N GLN A 1102 -8.50 15.43 -46.04
CA GLN A 1102 -8.85 15.14 -47.44
C GLN A 1102 -10.11 15.89 -47.88
N LEU A 1103 -11.11 16.04 -46.99
CA LEU A 1103 -12.32 16.82 -47.25
C LEU A 1103 -12.08 18.33 -47.34
N LEU A 1104 -10.94 18.84 -46.86
CA LEU A 1104 -10.63 20.27 -46.76
C LEU A 1104 -9.74 20.80 -47.90
N GLY A 1105 -9.30 19.93 -48.82
CA GLY A 1105 -8.37 20.30 -49.89
C GLY A 1105 -6.96 20.64 -49.39
N GLU A 1106 -6.00 20.74 -50.31
CA GLU A 1106 -4.58 21.00 -50.00
C GLU A 1106 -4.35 22.40 -49.39
N HIS A 1107 -4.57 22.53 -48.08
CA HIS A 1107 -4.30 23.78 -47.36
C HIS A 1107 -2.81 23.90 -46.97
N LYS A 1108 -2.06 24.75 -47.70
CA LYS A 1108 -0.61 24.97 -47.57
C LYS A 1108 -0.09 25.38 -46.17
N SER A 1109 -0.97 25.75 -45.24
CA SER A 1109 -0.60 26.28 -43.92
C SER A 1109 -0.65 25.26 -42.77
N ILE A 1110 -1.16 24.05 -42.99
CA ILE A 1110 -1.17 22.99 -41.96
C ILE A 1110 0.00 22.02 -42.22
N ARG A 1111 1.00 22.00 -41.33
CA ARG A 1111 2.10 21.03 -41.38
C ARG A 1111 1.88 19.94 -40.33
N ILE A 1112 1.58 18.73 -40.78
CA ILE A 1112 1.57 17.53 -39.94
C ILE A 1112 3.00 17.04 -39.80
N LEU A 1113 3.51 16.98 -38.56
CA LEU A 1113 4.78 16.31 -38.29
C LEU A 1113 4.52 14.81 -38.16
N ALA A 1114 4.73 14.08 -39.26
CA ALA A 1114 4.81 12.63 -39.24
C ALA A 1114 6.19 12.22 -38.68
N LEU A 1115 6.23 11.78 -37.43
CA LEU A 1115 7.44 11.21 -36.84
C LEU A 1115 7.54 9.76 -37.31
N ASN A 1116 8.29 9.53 -38.40
CA ASN A 1116 8.43 8.20 -39.01
C ASN A 1116 9.32 7.23 -38.21
N GLN A 1117 9.83 7.63 -37.05
CA GLN A 1117 10.61 6.77 -36.15
C GLN A 1117 9.97 6.70 -34.77
N PRO A 1118 9.72 5.49 -34.22
CA PRO A 1118 9.12 5.30 -32.90
C PRO A 1118 10.07 5.62 -31.74
N ARG A 1119 11.33 6.00 -32.02
CA ARG A 1119 12.34 6.37 -31.02
C ARG A 1119 13.05 7.63 -31.47
N LEU A 1120 12.76 8.76 -30.82
CA LEU A 1120 13.55 9.97 -30.94
C LEU A 1120 14.76 9.86 -30.01
N LEU A 1121 15.98 10.11 -30.50
CA LEU A 1121 17.11 10.28 -29.61
C LEU A 1121 16.93 11.57 -28.80
N PHE A 1122 17.59 11.68 -27.65
CA PHE A 1122 17.54 12.92 -26.85
C PHE A 1122 17.97 14.15 -27.67
N LEU A 1123 18.93 13.99 -28.59
CA LEU A 1123 19.34 15.05 -29.52
C LEU A 1123 18.24 15.41 -30.53
N ASP A 1124 17.47 14.44 -31.01
CA ASP A 1124 16.32 14.68 -31.90
C ASP A 1124 15.22 15.39 -31.14
N VAL A 1125 14.96 15.02 -29.89
CA VAL A 1125 14.03 15.72 -28.99
C VAL A 1125 14.49 17.15 -28.75
N VAL A 1126 15.78 17.39 -28.46
CA VAL A 1126 16.33 18.73 -28.28
C VAL A 1126 16.25 19.55 -29.58
N ALA A 1127 16.52 18.94 -30.74
CA ALA A 1127 16.35 19.57 -32.05
C ALA A 1127 14.86 19.88 -32.32
N LEU A 1128 13.95 18.98 -31.95
CA LEU A 1128 12.50 19.15 -32.07
C LEU A 1128 12.02 20.29 -31.17
N ILE A 1129 12.50 20.39 -29.92
CA ILE A 1129 12.20 21.50 -29.00
C ILE A 1129 12.72 22.84 -29.55
N LYS A 1130 13.96 22.86 -30.07
CA LYS A 1130 14.55 24.06 -30.68
C LYS A 1130 13.80 24.51 -31.93
N SER A 1131 13.30 23.56 -32.72
CA SER A 1131 12.55 23.79 -33.96
C SER A 1131 11.07 24.07 -33.73
N LEU A 1132 10.52 23.62 -32.58
CA LEU A 1132 9.14 23.79 -32.16
C LEU A 1132 9.13 24.38 -30.74
N PRO A 1133 9.32 25.71 -30.58
CA PRO A 1133 9.39 26.38 -29.27
C PRO A 1133 8.19 26.11 -28.34
N LEU A 1134 7.07 25.64 -28.88
CA LEU A 1134 5.91 25.20 -28.12
C LEU A 1134 6.15 23.94 -27.28
N LEU A 1135 7.10 23.08 -27.68
CA LEU A 1135 7.49 21.89 -26.93
C LEU A 1135 8.26 22.23 -25.65
N SER A 1136 8.93 23.39 -25.57
CA SER A 1136 9.54 23.82 -24.31
C SER A 1136 8.49 24.18 -23.25
N ASP A 1137 7.25 24.54 -23.62
CA ASP A 1137 6.17 24.74 -22.63
C ASP A 1137 5.65 23.40 -22.07
N PHE A 1138 5.76 22.29 -22.82
CA PHE A 1138 5.50 20.94 -22.32
C PHE A 1138 6.57 20.47 -21.32
N SER A 1139 7.74 21.13 -21.26
CA SER A 1139 8.81 20.78 -20.32
C SER A 1139 8.46 21.00 -18.85
N SER A 1140 7.41 21.78 -18.57
CA SER A 1140 6.91 22.05 -17.23
C SER A 1140 6.00 20.96 -16.65
N ASP A 1141 5.61 19.96 -17.48
CA ASP A 1141 4.77 18.83 -17.08
C ASP A 1141 5.49 17.49 -17.38
N PRO A 1142 5.99 16.78 -16.35
CA PRO A 1142 6.67 15.49 -16.53
C PRO A 1142 5.82 14.43 -17.23
N GLN A 1143 4.48 14.48 -17.10
CA GLN A 1143 3.59 13.51 -17.75
C GLN A 1143 3.46 13.75 -19.25
N SER A 1144 3.66 15.00 -19.69
CA SER A 1144 3.66 15.35 -21.10
C SER A 1144 4.89 14.77 -21.82
N TRP A 1145 6.04 14.64 -21.13
CA TRP A 1145 7.23 13.97 -21.66
C TRP A 1145 7.09 12.45 -21.77
N THR A 1146 6.27 11.82 -20.93
CA THR A 1146 6.02 10.38 -21.03
C THR A 1146 5.05 10.04 -22.18
N ARG A 1147 4.32 11.04 -22.71
CA ARG A 1147 3.34 10.88 -23.79
C ARG A 1147 3.87 11.22 -25.18
N ILE A 1148 4.92 12.04 -25.25
CA ILE A 1148 5.75 12.25 -26.46
C ILE A 1148 6.74 11.10 -26.52
#